data_AF-A0A9Q0YHH8-F1
#
_entry.id   AF-A0A9Q0YHH8-F1
#
_cell.length_a   1.000
_cell.length_b   1.000
_cell.length_c   1.000
_cell.angle_alpha   90.00
_cell.angle_beta   90.00
_cell.angle_gamma   90.00
#
_symmetry.space_group_name_H-M   'P 1'
#
loop_
_entity.id
_entity.type
_entity.pdbx_description
1 polymer ?
#
loop_
_entity_poly.entity_id
_entity_poly.type
_entity_poly.pdbx_seq_one_letter_code
_entity_poly.pdbx_strand_id
1 'polypeptide(L)'
;MALSKAEKQRRYRERLKTKGKTEEVREKDRLRKKNKRKSLSLTGPKKLRKAERDSKRRHRASLQQKQSPASSSPLQSYITAQSLGKAVKRAANSLPQSPRKRSKVIRTLAKKFSLSAAVEPNTRCTKISDDARNAVIAYFCRDDISWQSPNRKDTAIVRSNGTKEYIQKRFLVMTMKEAYSLFLQDNPNHPIGLSTFCSLRPEYVCLSRDFPRNVCICKYHENVRLLLDCIAKTVSGDIPTHFRDFIDTVVCDQDHEECMFRKCLRCCSKFEDTYCFPEKADVEVEWIQWASVEGRATKMLTCDTLQTCISELQEQLPAFLIHTFIKRKQSAHFEAEKAKANGQHVVLQVDFAENYAIIQQNEIQSGHWNHEQVTIFTGCAHVGKGDVKSYAIVSDELVHGKYAVATFVDHIIKDLKESCPELKTISFFSDGAASQFKQRFLFENLTYFKEDYNINATWNFFATSHGKGTVDGIGGHVKRMVFSSMKTGTFINDAKSFAAEASRRSTAISVMFIPAQEVEDNKTMLDARWTDVKCLPNTLITHTIEVVEKHVVRYANYATSNSYKQFVLSENATQTIPSTGSFTSQQQSDDERPTQCGDFVLVEYVGANKVSKSHKFVALVTEEVHDTEIYVTHLHKSDKQGKVFVAKDLTDKYGVVAKDQVIKLLPLPSMDNRERYIFSEAISRGKLTIPQFKEFLNLNTVTALISLKIQNYAFIITCNNILHTGFG
;
A
#
# COMPACT_ATOMS: atom_id res chain seq x y z
N MET A 1 -2.02 14.49 29.66
CA MET A 1 -2.52 13.85 30.90
C MET A 1 -3.53 14.75 31.58
N ALA A 2 -4.66 14.21 32.05
CA ALA A 2 -5.67 15.01 32.75
C ALA A 2 -5.13 15.53 34.09
N LEU A 3 -5.15 16.84 34.28
CA LEU A 3 -4.67 17.46 35.53
C LEU A 3 -5.48 16.98 36.72
N SER A 4 -4.79 16.63 37.82
CA SER A 4 -5.43 16.28 39.08
C SER A 4 -6.26 17.45 39.62
N LYS A 5 -7.28 17.15 40.45
CA LYS A 5 -8.14 18.19 41.04
C LYS A 5 -7.33 19.21 41.85
N ALA A 6 -6.30 18.76 42.57
CA ALA A 6 -5.41 19.62 43.34
C ALA A 6 -4.63 20.59 42.43
N GLU A 7 -4.18 20.09 41.28
CA GLU A 7 -3.37 20.87 40.34
C GLU A 7 -4.19 21.91 39.57
N LYS A 8 -5.43 21.55 39.21
CA LYS A 8 -6.41 22.50 38.66
C LYS A 8 -6.67 23.64 39.65
N GLN A 9 -6.79 23.33 40.93
CA GLN A 9 -7.05 24.32 41.98
C GLN A 9 -5.84 25.21 42.28
N ARG A 10 -4.61 24.68 42.19
CA ARG A 10 -3.38 25.48 42.28
C ARG A 10 -3.30 26.49 41.14
N ARG A 11 -3.48 26.05 39.89
CA ARG A 11 -3.48 26.93 38.69
C ARG A 11 -4.58 27.98 38.72
N TYR A 12 -5.74 27.67 39.29
CA TYR A 12 -6.82 28.64 39.46
C TYR A 12 -6.43 29.74 40.46
N ARG A 13 -5.79 29.38 41.58
CA ARG A 13 -5.30 30.35 42.58
C ARG A 13 -4.18 31.23 42.03
N GLU A 14 -3.26 30.67 41.24
CA GLU A 14 -2.22 31.43 40.54
C GLU A 14 -2.81 32.43 39.55
N ARG A 15 -3.83 32.02 38.76
CA ARG A 15 -4.56 32.93 37.85
C ARG A 15 -5.28 34.08 38.57
N LEU A 16 -5.78 33.84 39.78
CA LEU A 16 -6.41 34.89 40.59
C LEU A 16 -5.39 35.88 41.17
N LYS A 17 -4.17 35.42 41.46
CA LYS A 17 -3.07 36.29 41.90
C LYS A 17 -2.57 37.18 40.76
N THR A 18 -2.33 36.62 39.56
CA THR A 18 -1.85 37.39 38.41
C THR A 18 -2.87 38.42 37.90
N LYS A 19 -4.17 38.18 38.09
CA LYS A 19 -5.23 39.13 37.73
C LYS A 19 -5.60 40.14 38.83
N GLY A 20 -4.92 40.12 39.99
CA GLY A 20 -5.22 41.02 41.12
C GLY A 20 -6.56 40.78 41.83
N LYS A 21 -7.37 39.80 41.41
CA LYS A 21 -8.75 39.57 41.90
C LYS A 21 -8.84 38.68 43.15
N THR A 22 -7.75 38.55 43.91
CA THR A 22 -7.68 37.60 45.04
C THR A 22 -8.56 38.04 46.20
N GLU A 23 -8.60 39.33 46.53
CA GLU A 23 -9.45 39.84 47.62
C GLU A 23 -10.93 39.88 47.26
N GLU A 24 -11.28 40.23 46.02
CA GLU A 24 -12.67 40.23 45.54
C GLU A 24 -13.34 38.85 45.66
N VAL A 25 -12.59 37.77 45.37
CA VAL A 25 -13.06 36.39 45.54
C VAL A 25 -13.17 35.98 47.01
N ARG A 26 -12.25 36.43 47.87
CA ARG A 26 -12.30 36.18 49.32
C ARG A 26 -13.50 36.86 49.95
N GLU A 27 -13.81 38.07 49.53
CA GLU A 27 -14.95 38.84 50.02
C GLU A 27 -16.29 38.21 49.60
N LYS A 28 -16.40 37.76 48.34
CA LYS A 28 -17.56 36.98 47.87
C LYS A 28 -17.76 35.68 48.68
N ASP A 29 -16.68 34.97 49.04
CA ASP A 29 -16.78 33.75 49.88
C ASP A 29 -17.15 34.07 51.34
N ARG A 30 -16.64 35.17 51.90
CA ARG A 30 -17.05 35.68 53.22
C ARG A 30 -18.54 36.04 53.24
N LEU A 31 -19.03 36.72 52.21
CA LEU A 31 -20.43 37.09 52.07
C LEU A 31 -21.32 35.86 51.92
N ARG A 32 -20.91 34.88 51.09
CA ARG A 32 -21.62 33.60 50.93
C ARG A 32 -21.72 32.84 52.25
N LYS A 33 -20.64 32.80 53.05
CA LYS A 33 -20.64 32.18 54.38
C LYS A 33 -21.52 32.94 55.38
N LYS A 34 -21.51 34.27 55.35
CA LYS A 34 -22.40 35.13 56.16
C LYS A 34 -23.88 34.90 55.81
N ASN A 35 -24.21 34.81 54.52
CA ASN A 35 -25.57 34.53 54.05
C ASN A 35 -26.03 33.12 54.42
N LYS A 36 -25.14 32.12 54.34
CA LYS A 36 -25.44 30.75 54.80
C LYS A 36 -25.68 30.69 56.32
N ARG A 37 -24.93 31.47 57.11
CA ARG A 37 -25.17 31.60 58.56
C ARG A 37 -26.48 32.31 58.87
N LYS A 38 -26.85 33.36 58.12
CA LYS A 38 -28.16 34.02 58.21
C LYS A 38 -29.31 33.09 57.80
N SER A 39 -29.17 32.29 56.75
CA SER A 39 -30.22 31.34 56.34
C SER A 39 -30.45 30.25 57.40
N LEU A 40 -29.39 29.83 58.09
CA LEU A 40 -29.44 28.90 59.22
C LEU A 40 -30.06 29.51 60.49
N SER A 41 -30.09 30.85 60.63
CA SER A 41 -30.78 31.51 61.76
C SER A 41 -32.26 31.80 61.47
N LEU A 42 -32.64 31.99 60.20
CA LEU A 42 -34.02 32.25 59.76
C LEU A 42 -34.87 30.97 59.65
N THR A 43 -34.26 29.83 59.30
CA THR A 43 -34.93 28.53 59.39
C THR A 43 -34.60 27.89 60.74
N GLY A 44 -35.48 28.11 61.72
CA GLY A 44 -35.25 27.70 63.10
C GLY A 44 -34.76 26.24 63.24
N PRO A 45 -33.85 25.94 64.20
CA PRO A 45 -33.24 24.60 64.40
C PRO A 45 -34.23 23.44 64.49
N LYS A 46 -35.48 23.73 64.88
CA LYS A 46 -36.58 22.76 64.99
C LYS A 46 -37.02 22.20 63.62
N LYS A 47 -37.05 23.00 62.54
CA LYS A 47 -37.45 22.51 61.19
C LYS A 47 -36.38 21.59 60.59
N LEU A 48 -35.10 21.92 60.78
CA LEU A 48 -33.99 21.08 60.32
C LEU A 48 -33.92 19.75 61.09
N ARG A 49 -34.10 19.77 62.42
CA ARG A 49 -34.19 18.54 63.23
C ARG A 49 -35.39 17.67 62.86
N LYS A 50 -36.53 18.27 62.49
CA LYS A 50 -37.71 17.53 62.01
C LYS A 50 -37.44 16.87 60.65
N ALA A 51 -36.89 17.61 59.68
CA ALA A 51 -36.52 17.07 58.38
C ALA A 51 -35.47 15.94 58.47
N GLU A 52 -34.51 16.05 59.39
CA GLU A 52 -33.51 15.00 59.62
C GLU A 52 -34.12 13.76 60.29
N ARG A 53 -35.06 13.94 61.24
CA ARG A 53 -35.83 12.83 61.82
C ARG A 53 -36.68 12.12 60.76
N ASP A 54 -37.36 12.87 59.88
CA ASP A 54 -38.19 12.31 58.80
C ASP A 54 -37.35 11.60 57.74
N SER A 55 -36.14 12.09 57.46
CA SER A 55 -35.17 11.41 56.60
C SER A 55 -34.68 10.09 57.21
N LYS A 56 -34.32 10.09 58.50
CA LYS A 56 -33.92 8.87 59.23
C LYS A 56 -35.09 7.88 59.35
N ARG A 57 -36.33 8.33 59.48
CA ARG A 57 -37.53 7.47 59.52
C ARG A 57 -37.77 6.79 58.16
N ARG A 58 -37.69 7.53 57.05
CA ARG A 58 -37.79 6.98 55.68
C ARG A 58 -36.67 5.97 55.38
N HIS A 59 -35.46 6.23 55.85
CA HIS A 59 -34.34 5.30 55.69
C HIS A 59 -34.53 3.98 56.47
N ARG A 60 -35.07 4.03 57.69
CA ARG A 60 -35.38 2.82 58.48
C ARG A 60 -36.53 2.00 57.86
N ALA A 61 -37.56 2.66 57.35
CA ALA A 61 -38.65 1.98 56.64
C ALA A 61 -38.16 1.26 55.38
N SER A 62 -37.24 1.87 54.62
CA SER A 62 -36.57 1.24 53.46
C SER A 62 -35.71 0.02 53.84
N LEU A 63 -35.12 0.00 55.04
CA LEU A 63 -34.33 -1.14 55.53
C LEU A 63 -35.22 -2.31 55.97
N GLN A 64 -36.40 -2.02 56.55
CA GLN A 64 -37.38 -3.06 56.91
C GLN A 64 -38.05 -3.68 55.67
N GLN A 65 -38.31 -2.91 54.61
CA GLN A 65 -38.80 -3.46 53.33
C GLN A 65 -37.77 -4.34 52.59
N LYS A 66 -36.47 -4.24 52.92
CA LYS A 66 -35.42 -5.11 52.39
C LYS A 66 -35.18 -6.38 53.21
N GLN A 67 -35.91 -6.57 54.30
CA GLN A 67 -35.91 -7.78 55.13
C GLN A 67 -37.21 -8.55 54.93
N SER A 68 -37.42 -9.10 53.74
CA SER A 68 -38.30 -10.25 53.52
C SER A 68 -37.42 -11.47 53.19
N PRO A 69 -37.76 -12.68 53.70
CA PRO A 69 -36.83 -13.81 53.74
C PRO A 69 -36.77 -14.50 52.39
N ALA A 70 -35.65 -14.34 51.67
CA ALA A 70 -35.32 -15.15 50.51
C ALA A 70 -34.03 -15.94 50.77
N SER A 71 -34.24 -17.25 50.87
CA SER A 71 -33.30 -18.35 50.58
C SER A 71 -31.86 -18.27 51.07
N SER A 72 -31.58 -19.12 52.04
CA SER A 72 -30.28 -19.69 52.38
C SER A 72 -29.41 -19.99 51.15
N SER A 73 -28.28 -19.28 51.02
CA SER A 73 -27.07 -19.84 50.39
C SER A 73 -25.95 -19.88 51.45
N PRO A 74 -25.23 -20.99 51.63
CA PRO A 74 -24.27 -21.15 52.74
C PRO A 74 -22.94 -20.39 52.58
N LEU A 75 -22.85 -19.35 51.74
CA LEU A 75 -21.55 -18.87 51.24
C LEU A 75 -21.34 -17.35 51.19
N GLN A 76 -22.12 -16.55 51.93
CA GLN A 76 -21.82 -15.13 52.14
C GLN A 76 -21.46 -14.84 53.60
N SER A 77 -20.16 -14.92 53.92
CA SER A 77 -19.61 -14.55 55.23
C SER A 77 -19.67 -13.05 55.53
N TYR A 78 -20.01 -12.21 54.55
CA TYR A 78 -20.17 -10.77 54.70
C TYR A 78 -21.50 -10.30 54.08
N ILE A 79 -22.26 -9.51 54.84
CA ILE A 79 -23.63 -9.04 54.50
C ILE A 79 -23.67 -8.15 53.25
N THR A 80 -22.57 -7.46 52.91
CA THR A 80 -22.48 -6.63 51.70
C THR A 80 -21.09 -6.66 51.08
N ALA A 81 -20.99 -6.53 49.76
CA ALA A 81 -19.71 -6.41 49.03
C ALA A 81 -18.85 -5.23 49.51
N GLN A 82 -19.48 -4.14 49.97
CA GLN A 82 -18.76 -3.00 50.56
C GLN A 82 -18.11 -3.35 51.91
N SER A 83 -18.74 -4.18 52.73
CA SER A 83 -18.16 -4.63 54.01
C SER A 83 -16.95 -5.54 53.79
N LEU A 84 -17.03 -6.47 52.84
CA LEU A 84 -15.91 -7.30 52.40
C LEU A 84 -14.77 -6.42 51.85
N GLY A 85 -15.07 -5.47 50.97
CA GLY A 85 -14.06 -4.57 50.39
C GLY A 85 -13.31 -3.74 51.46
N LYS A 86 -14.01 -3.30 52.51
CA LYS A 86 -13.37 -2.60 53.66
C LYS A 86 -12.48 -3.54 54.47
N ALA A 87 -12.92 -4.77 54.73
CA ALA A 87 -12.14 -5.76 55.45
C ALA A 87 -10.87 -6.15 54.68
N VAL A 88 -10.99 -6.44 53.38
CA VAL A 88 -9.86 -6.75 52.49
C VAL A 88 -8.88 -5.59 52.43
N LYS A 89 -9.35 -4.35 52.33
CA LYS A 89 -8.48 -3.16 52.30
C LYS A 89 -7.69 -2.97 53.59
N ARG A 90 -8.29 -3.25 54.75
CA ARG A 90 -7.58 -3.23 56.03
C ARG A 90 -6.49 -4.30 56.08
N ALA A 91 -6.82 -5.54 55.71
CA ALA A 91 -5.85 -6.63 55.67
C ALA A 91 -4.69 -6.36 54.69
N ALA A 92 -4.99 -5.79 53.51
CA ALA A 92 -3.99 -5.45 52.50
C ALA A 92 -3.02 -4.36 52.99
N ASN A 93 -3.51 -3.37 53.74
CA ASN A 93 -2.67 -2.29 54.29
C ASN A 93 -1.70 -2.79 55.37
N SER A 94 -2.00 -3.91 56.03
CA SER A 94 -1.13 -4.53 57.03
C SER A 94 -0.03 -5.42 56.42
N LEU A 95 -0.04 -5.65 55.10
CA LEU A 95 0.98 -6.45 54.43
C LEU A 95 2.25 -5.61 54.11
N PRO A 96 3.44 -6.25 53.99
CA PRO A 96 4.67 -5.55 53.61
C PRO A 96 4.54 -4.82 52.27
N GLN A 97 5.34 -3.78 52.01
CA GLN A 97 5.28 -3.07 50.71
C GLN A 97 5.93 -3.86 49.54
N SER A 98 6.93 -4.70 49.83
CA SER A 98 7.65 -5.47 48.81
C SER A 98 6.79 -6.60 48.20
N PRO A 99 6.61 -6.67 46.86
CA PRO A 99 5.76 -7.68 46.21
C PRO A 99 6.13 -9.14 46.53
N ARG A 100 7.44 -9.43 46.60
CA ARG A 100 7.95 -10.77 46.93
C ARG A 100 7.62 -11.17 48.37
N LYS A 101 7.77 -10.25 49.32
CA LYS A 101 7.46 -10.47 50.73
C LYS A 101 5.95 -10.63 50.95
N ARG A 102 5.12 -9.83 50.27
CA ARG A 102 3.64 -9.96 50.28
C ARG A 102 3.19 -11.35 49.83
N SER A 103 3.70 -11.80 48.69
CA SER A 103 3.33 -13.12 48.13
C SER A 103 3.69 -14.26 49.08
N LYS A 104 4.86 -14.20 49.72
CA LYS A 104 5.27 -15.22 50.71
C LYS A 104 4.37 -15.21 51.95
N VAL A 105 4.06 -14.03 52.51
CA VAL A 105 3.16 -13.90 53.66
C VAL A 105 1.76 -14.44 53.35
N ILE A 106 1.18 -14.09 52.19
CA ILE A 106 -0.15 -14.57 51.79
C ILE A 106 -0.16 -16.10 51.62
N ARG A 107 0.84 -16.69 50.97
CA ARG A 107 0.94 -18.15 50.81
C ARG A 107 1.09 -18.85 52.17
N THR A 108 1.88 -18.30 53.08
CA THR A 108 2.04 -18.87 54.42
C THR A 108 0.74 -18.76 55.24
N LEU A 109 0.02 -17.64 55.15
CA LEU A 109 -1.29 -17.47 55.79
C LEU A 109 -2.32 -18.46 55.23
N ALA A 110 -2.37 -18.63 53.90
CA ALA A 110 -3.25 -19.60 53.25
C ALA A 110 -2.96 -21.05 53.70
N LYS A 111 -1.68 -21.41 53.86
CA LYS A 111 -1.28 -22.70 54.45
C LYS A 111 -1.67 -22.82 55.93
N LYS A 112 -1.51 -21.75 56.71
CA LYS A 112 -1.82 -21.73 58.16
C LYS A 112 -3.31 -21.89 58.44
N PHE A 113 -4.18 -21.39 57.57
CA PHE A 113 -5.63 -21.52 57.68
C PHE A 113 -6.20 -22.72 56.89
N SER A 114 -5.35 -23.67 56.48
CA SER A 114 -5.74 -24.89 55.77
C SER A 114 -6.58 -24.66 54.50
N LEU A 115 -6.41 -23.50 53.85
CA LEU A 115 -7.10 -23.14 52.60
C LEU A 115 -6.42 -23.73 51.35
N SER A 116 -5.46 -24.65 51.54
CA SER A 116 -4.68 -25.24 50.47
C SER A 116 -5.40 -26.45 49.86
N ALA A 117 -6.49 -26.21 49.14
CA ALA A 117 -6.76 -27.04 47.96
C ALA A 117 -5.80 -26.56 46.87
N ALA A 118 -4.56 -27.02 46.93
CA ALA A 118 -3.66 -26.95 45.80
C ALA A 118 -4.19 -27.93 44.75
N VAL A 119 -5.20 -27.50 43.99
CA VAL A 119 -5.22 -27.83 42.58
C VAL A 119 -4.00 -27.10 42.04
N GLU A 120 -2.86 -27.79 42.00
CA GLU A 120 -1.90 -27.44 40.95
C GLU A 120 -2.71 -27.44 39.66
N PRO A 121 -2.74 -26.34 38.90
CA PRO A 121 -3.42 -26.38 37.63
C PRO A 121 -2.76 -27.52 36.86
N ASN A 122 -3.53 -28.57 36.61
CA ASN A 122 -3.20 -29.58 35.62
C ASN A 122 -3.33 -28.93 34.23
N THR A 123 -2.66 -27.81 34.02
CA THR A 123 -2.08 -27.53 32.72
C THR A 123 -1.10 -28.65 32.51
N ARG A 124 -1.52 -29.65 31.74
CA ARG A 124 -0.65 -30.16 30.69
C ARG A 124 -0.14 -28.94 29.92
N CYS A 125 0.90 -28.29 30.45
CA CYS A 125 1.78 -27.47 29.66
C CYS A 125 2.59 -28.52 28.90
N THR A 126 1.98 -29.10 27.87
CA THR A 126 2.75 -29.72 26.80
C THR A 126 3.67 -28.60 26.35
N LYS A 127 4.91 -28.68 26.81
CA LYS A 127 5.95 -27.72 26.48
C LYS A 127 5.94 -27.68 24.96
N ILE A 128 5.53 -26.54 24.40
CA ILE A 128 5.50 -26.36 22.95
C ILE A 128 6.89 -26.73 22.46
N SER A 129 6.98 -27.63 21.49
CA SER A 129 8.27 -28.00 20.93
C SER A 129 9.00 -26.75 20.47
N ASP A 130 10.30 -26.72 20.66
CA ASP A 130 11.11 -25.58 20.21
C ASP A 130 10.96 -25.39 18.69
N ASP A 131 10.70 -26.48 17.95
CA ASP A 131 10.32 -26.45 16.54
C ASP A 131 9.02 -25.67 16.28
N ALA A 132 7.93 -25.98 16.99
CA ALA A 132 6.67 -25.27 16.83
C ALA A 132 6.79 -23.81 17.27
N ARG A 133 7.60 -23.52 18.31
CA ARG A 133 7.90 -22.14 18.72
C ARG A 133 8.64 -21.37 17.62
N ASN A 134 9.67 -21.98 17.04
CA ASN A 134 10.47 -21.37 15.98
C ASN A 134 9.64 -21.18 14.71
N ALA A 135 8.77 -22.14 14.36
CA ALA A 135 7.83 -22.01 13.26
C ALA A 135 6.90 -20.80 13.44
N VAL A 136 6.34 -20.59 14.64
CA VAL A 136 5.49 -19.43 14.93
C VAL A 136 6.27 -18.12 14.84
N ILE A 137 7.48 -18.06 15.39
CA ILE A 137 8.33 -16.86 15.33
C ILE A 137 8.70 -16.54 13.88
N ALA A 138 9.13 -17.54 13.11
CA ALA A 138 9.44 -17.41 11.69
C ALA A 138 8.22 -16.95 10.90
N TYR A 139 7.04 -17.50 11.19
CA TYR A 139 5.78 -17.11 10.57
C TYR A 139 5.44 -15.64 10.80
N PHE A 140 5.57 -15.15 12.04
CA PHE A 140 5.39 -13.73 12.33
C PHE A 140 6.39 -12.84 11.61
N CYS A 141 7.58 -13.34 11.30
CA CYS A 141 8.63 -12.62 10.59
C CYS A 141 8.53 -12.72 9.06
N ARG A 142 7.54 -13.43 8.50
CA ARG A 142 7.29 -13.40 7.06
C ARG A 142 6.79 -12.03 6.62
N ASP A 143 7.23 -11.57 5.45
CA ASP A 143 6.95 -10.23 4.93
C ASP A 143 5.47 -10.04 4.53
N ASP A 144 4.76 -11.14 4.22
CA ASP A 144 3.32 -11.14 3.97
C ASP A 144 2.46 -11.08 5.25
N ILE A 145 3.04 -11.42 6.40
CA ILE A 145 2.37 -11.45 7.71
C ILE A 145 2.67 -10.19 8.53
N SER A 146 3.92 -9.75 8.55
CA SER A 146 4.32 -8.49 9.16
C SER A 146 5.29 -7.72 8.26
N TRP A 147 5.07 -6.42 8.17
CA TRP A 147 5.92 -5.53 7.41
C TRP A 147 7.05 -4.99 8.30
N GLN A 148 8.29 -5.01 7.82
CA GLN A 148 9.43 -4.41 8.54
C GLN A 148 9.50 -2.90 8.30
N SER A 149 9.61 -2.11 9.37
CA SER A 149 9.63 -0.66 9.24
C SER A 149 10.97 -0.17 8.64
N PRO A 150 10.97 0.69 7.60
CA PRO A 150 12.16 1.32 7.07
C PRO A 150 12.61 2.50 7.95
N ASN A 151 11.79 2.93 8.91
CA ASN A 151 12.06 4.10 9.71
C ASN A 151 13.18 3.82 10.73
N ARG A 152 14.29 4.55 10.62
CA ARG A 152 15.45 4.48 11.53
C ARG A 152 15.12 4.59 13.03
N LYS A 153 13.96 5.16 13.40
CA LYS A 153 13.52 5.29 14.81
C LYS A 153 12.77 4.07 15.33
N ASP A 154 12.17 3.26 14.46
CA ASP A 154 11.28 2.17 14.83
C ASP A 154 12.06 0.90 15.17
N THR A 155 12.72 0.92 16.32
CA THR A 155 13.66 -0.14 16.70
C THR A 155 13.32 -0.68 18.09
N ALA A 156 13.55 -1.98 18.29
CA ALA A 156 13.35 -2.69 19.53
C ALA A 156 14.69 -3.22 20.05
N ILE A 157 14.86 -3.23 21.37
CA ILE A 157 16.06 -3.76 22.01
C ILE A 157 15.74 -5.18 22.47
N VAL A 158 16.40 -6.16 21.87
CA VAL A 158 16.33 -7.55 22.29
C VAL A 158 17.61 -7.88 23.04
N ARG A 159 17.48 -8.65 24.13
CA ARG A 159 18.64 -9.16 24.87
C ARG A 159 18.87 -10.61 24.47
N SER A 160 19.90 -10.83 23.66
CA SER A 160 20.39 -12.15 23.28
C SER A 160 21.72 -12.38 24.01
N ASN A 161 21.91 -13.51 24.71
CA ASN A 161 23.20 -13.89 25.31
C ASN A 161 23.91 -12.81 26.18
N GLY A 162 23.16 -11.90 26.81
CA GLY A 162 23.71 -10.83 27.64
C GLY A 162 24.10 -9.54 26.90
N THR A 163 24.08 -9.54 25.56
CA THR A 163 24.29 -8.34 24.73
C THR A 163 22.94 -7.70 24.35
N LYS A 164 22.96 -6.37 24.17
CA LYS A 164 21.79 -5.62 23.67
C LYS A 164 21.88 -5.55 22.15
N GLU A 165 20.97 -6.21 21.48
CA GLU A 165 20.83 -6.18 20.02
C GLU A 165 19.67 -5.27 19.64
N TYR A 166 19.88 -4.43 18.63
CA TYR A 166 18.87 -3.50 18.14
C TYR A 166 18.23 -4.03 16.87
N ILE A 167 17.04 -4.61 17.01
CA ILE A 167 16.26 -5.19 15.91
C ILE A 167 15.28 -4.14 15.37
N GLN A 168 15.11 -4.09 14.06
CA GLN A 168 14.13 -3.21 13.41
C GLN A 168 12.71 -3.73 13.69
N LYS A 169 11.79 -2.86 14.12
CA LYS A 169 10.41 -3.26 14.42
C LYS A 169 9.70 -3.74 13.15
N ARG A 170 8.84 -4.73 13.34
CA ARG A 170 7.88 -5.19 12.34
C ARG A 170 6.47 -4.86 12.80
N PHE A 171 5.54 -4.72 11.88
CA PHE A 171 4.14 -4.42 12.18
C PHE A 171 3.24 -5.39 11.42
N LEU A 172 2.30 -6.02 12.10
CA LEU A 172 1.36 -6.94 11.46
C LEU A 172 0.49 -6.22 10.43
N VAL A 173 0.44 -6.76 9.21
CA VAL A 173 -0.39 -6.23 8.11
C VAL A 173 -1.83 -6.73 8.14
N MET A 174 -2.11 -7.70 9.01
CA MET A 174 -3.42 -8.32 9.24
C MET A 174 -3.70 -8.44 10.74
N THR A 175 -4.94 -8.77 11.10
CA THR A 175 -5.31 -9.01 12.49
C THR A 175 -4.65 -10.28 13.03
N MET A 176 -4.48 -10.35 14.36
CA MET A 176 -3.94 -11.55 15.02
C MET A 176 -4.78 -12.81 14.76
N LYS A 177 -6.10 -12.66 14.57
CA LYS A 177 -7.00 -13.79 14.27
C LYS A 177 -6.78 -14.28 12.84
N GLU A 178 -6.68 -13.38 11.87
CA GLU A 178 -6.38 -13.74 10.48
C GLU A 178 -5.03 -14.43 10.36
N ALA A 179 -3.99 -13.87 10.98
CA ALA A 179 -2.65 -14.47 11.00
C ALA A 179 -2.67 -15.87 11.64
N TYR A 180 -3.47 -16.09 12.68
CA TYR A 180 -3.61 -17.40 13.30
C TYR A 180 -4.33 -18.41 12.41
N SER A 181 -5.44 -18.03 11.78
CA SER A 181 -6.17 -18.89 10.85
C SER A 181 -5.30 -19.32 9.68
N LEU A 182 -4.50 -18.39 9.12
CA LEU A 182 -3.53 -18.69 8.06
C LEU A 182 -2.38 -19.56 8.57
N PHE A 183 -1.86 -19.32 9.78
CA PHE A 183 -0.80 -20.14 10.36
C PHE A 183 -1.20 -21.62 10.46
N LEU A 184 -2.43 -21.92 10.90
CA LEU A 184 -2.93 -23.28 11.01
C LEU A 184 -3.08 -23.97 9.64
N GLN A 185 -3.40 -23.21 8.59
CA GLN A 185 -3.48 -23.72 7.22
C GLN A 185 -2.10 -24.03 6.66
N ASP A 186 -1.14 -23.13 6.87
CA ASP A 186 0.23 -23.27 6.39
C ASP A 186 1.03 -24.31 7.19
N ASN A 187 0.68 -24.55 8.45
CA ASN A 187 1.40 -25.42 9.38
C ASN A 187 0.45 -26.43 10.06
N PRO A 188 -0.17 -27.35 9.30
CA PRO A 188 -1.11 -28.33 9.85
C PRO A 188 -0.46 -29.27 10.89
N ASN A 189 0.86 -29.45 10.81
CA ASN A 189 1.65 -30.29 11.72
C ASN A 189 1.96 -29.62 13.07
N HIS A 190 1.61 -28.34 13.25
CA HIS A 190 1.86 -27.59 14.48
C HIS A 190 0.56 -26.99 15.05
N PRO A 191 -0.41 -27.82 15.48
CA PRO A 191 -1.65 -27.32 16.07
C PRO A 191 -1.35 -26.63 17.41
N ILE A 192 -1.58 -25.32 17.45
CA ILE A 192 -1.43 -24.50 18.65
C ILE A 192 -2.72 -23.70 18.87
N GLY A 193 -3.04 -23.37 20.13
CA GLY A 193 -4.17 -22.49 20.45
C GLY A 193 -3.88 -21.03 20.15
N LEU A 194 -4.92 -20.24 19.83
CA LEU A 194 -4.80 -18.80 19.55
C LEU A 194 -4.08 -18.02 20.67
N SER A 195 -4.39 -18.31 21.93
CA SER A 195 -3.74 -17.64 23.08
C SER A 195 -2.24 -17.91 23.11
N THR A 196 -1.84 -19.14 22.80
CA THR A 196 -0.45 -19.57 22.73
C THR A 196 0.27 -18.89 21.56
N PHE A 197 -0.32 -18.91 20.36
CA PHE A 197 0.18 -18.20 19.18
C PHE A 197 0.41 -16.71 19.48
N CYS A 198 -0.58 -16.04 20.08
CA CYS A 198 -0.47 -14.64 20.50
C CYS A 198 0.68 -14.39 21.48
N SER A 199 0.92 -15.34 22.41
CA SER A 199 1.98 -15.21 23.42
C SER A 199 3.39 -15.45 22.87
N LEU A 200 3.50 -16.18 21.76
CA LEU A 200 4.77 -16.47 21.09
C LEU A 200 5.21 -15.38 20.10
N ARG A 201 4.35 -14.39 19.85
CA ARG A 201 4.68 -13.22 19.02
C ARG A 201 5.92 -12.50 19.60
N PRO A 202 6.99 -12.31 18.81
CA PRO A 202 8.16 -11.57 19.27
C PRO A 202 7.83 -10.13 19.67
N GLU A 203 8.53 -9.58 20.67
CA GLU A 203 8.27 -8.22 21.18
C GLU A 203 8.50 -7.13 20.13
N TYR A 204 9.41 -7.38 19.17
CA TYR A 204 9.69 -6.46 18.06
C TYR A 204 8.66 -6.53 16.92
N VAL A 205 7.75 -7.51 16.92
CA VAL A 205 6.61 -7.59 15.98
C VAL A 205 5.42 -6.90 16.63
N CYS A 206 5.20 -5.63 16.34
CA CYS A 206 4.14 -4.78 16.86
C CYS A 206 2.77 -5.08 16.21
N LEU A 207 1.68 -4.72 16.88
CA LEU A 207 0.32 -4.90 16.35
C LEU A 207 -0.01 -3.80 15.34
N SER A 208 -1.04 -4.03 14.51
CA SER A 208 -1.48 -3.04 13.53
C SER A 208 -1.93 -1.71 14.16
N ARG A 209 -2.37 -1.73 15.43
CA ARG A 209 -2.73 -0.49 16.17
C ARG A 209 -1.52 0.33 16.62
N ASP A 210 -0.34 -0.28 16.65
CA ASP A 210 0.89 0.36 17.11
C ASP A 210 1.62 1.05 15.95
N PHE A 211 1.09 0.99 14.73
CA PHE A 211 1.61 1.72 13.58
C PHE A 211 1.66 3.22 13.91
N PRO A 212 2.85 3.86 13.87
CA PRO A 212 2.98 5.28 14.21
C PRO A 212 2.17 6.17 13.25
N ARG A 213 2.04 5.74 11.99
CA ARG A 213 1.02 6.14 11.00
C ARG A 213 0.83 4.95 10.06
N ASN A 214 -0.41 4.59 9.70
CA ASN A 214 -0.66 3.54 8.72
C ASN A 214 -0.41 4.13 7.31
N VAL A 215 0.76 3.87 6.75
CA VAL A 215 1.26 4.46 5.49
C VAL A 215 1.69 3.37 4.53
N CYS A 216 1.77 3.71 3.23
CA CYS A 216 2.11 2.76 2.17
C CYS A 216 1.16 1.56 2.06
N ILE A 217 -0.13 1.80 2.27
CA ILE A 217 -1.19 0.79 2.13
C ILE A 217 -1.50 0.61 0.64
N CYS A 218 -1.80 -0.62 0.24
CA CYS A 218 -2.23 -0.93 -1.12
C CYS A 218 -3.59 -0.29 -1.44
N LYS A 219 -3.64 0.54 -2.50
CA LYS A 219 -4.86 1.21 -2.98
C LYS A 219 -6.02 0.23 -3.23
N TYR A 220 -5.75 -0.88 -3.92
CA TYR A 220 -6.78 -1.88 -4.26
C TYR A 220 -7.48 -2.46 -3.04
N HIS A 221 -6.72 -2.76 -1.97
CA HIS A 221 -7.29 -3.30 -0.75
C HIS A 221 -7.97 -2.19 0.07
N GLU A 222 -7.32 -1.03 0.20
CA GLU A 222 -7.85 0.07 1.03
C GLU A 222 -9.16 0.62 0.47
N ASN A 223 -9.30 0.82 -0.84
CA ASN A 223 -10.55 1.32 -1.42
C ASN A 223 -11.70 0.33 -1.22
N VAL A 224 -11.49 -0.96 -1.50
CA VAL A 224 -12.50 -2.00 -1.26
C VAL A 224 -12.88 -2.06 0.22
N ARG A 225 -11.90 -1.97 1.15
CA ARG A 225 -12.19 -1.92 2.58
C ARG A 225 -13.07 -0.73 2.95
N LEU A 226 -12.77 0.46 2.41
CA LEU A 226 -13.53 1.68 2.70
C LEU A 226 -14.97 1.59 2.18
N LEU A 227 -15.18 0.97 1.01
CA LEU A 227 -16.50 0.70 0.45
C LEU A 227 -17.27 -0.31 1.31
N LEU A 228 -16.66 -1.45 1.67
CA LEU A 228 -17.27 -2.46 2.54
C LEU A 228 -17.64 -1.87 3.92
N ASP A 229 -16.74 -1.08 4.52
CA ASP A 229 -16.99 -0.40 5.80
C ASP A 229 -18.15 0.60 5.71
N CYS A 230 -18.40 1.19 4.53
CA CYS A 230 -19.55 2.08 4.30
C CYS A 230 -20.84 1.27 4.17
N ILE A 231 -20.87 0.27 3.29
CA ILE A 231 -22.05 -0.56 3.03
C ILE A 231 -22.50 -1.28 4.32
N ALA A 232 -21.56 -1.84 5.10
CA ALA A 232 -21.86 -2.55 6.34
C ALA A 232 -22.48 -1.65 7.43
N LYS A 233 -22.26 -0.34 7.40
CA LYS A 233 -22.92 0.61 8.33
C LYS A 233 -24.38 0.86 7.97
N THR A 234 -24.70 0.87 6.68
CA THR A 234 -26.02 1.23 6.16
C THR A 234 -26.94 0.01 6.07
N VAL A 235 -26.39 -1.12 5.66
CA VAL A 235 -27.08 -2.40 5.59
C VAL A 235 -26.67 -3.22 6.82
N SER A 236 -27.43 -3.09 7.91
CA SER A 236 -27.27 -3.98 9.06
C SER A 236 -27.60 -5.43 8.63
N GLY A 237 -26.56 -6.17 8.30
CA GLY A 237 -26.51 -7.57 7.89
C GLY A 237 -25.05 -8.02 7.91
N ASP A 238 -24.79 -9.33 7.99
CA ASP A 238 -23.45 -9.91 8.13
C ASP A 238 -22.59 -9.77 6.85
N ILE A 239 -22.46 -8.56 6.29
CA ILE A 239 -21.49 -8.29 5.23
C ILE A 239 -20.11 -8.42 5.84
N PRO A 240 -19.28 -9.35 5.35
CA PRO A 240 -17.96 -9.53 5.93
C PRO A 240 -17.07 -8.33 5.59
N THR A 241 -16.51 -7.69 6.62
CA THR A 241 -15.52 -6.63 6.46
C THR A 241 -14.10 -7.17 6.30
N HIS A 242 -13.90 -8.47 6.58
CA HIS A 242 -12.66 -9.18 6.34
C HIS A 242 -12.58 -9.64 4.88
N PHE A 243 -11.46 -9.37 4.21
CA PHE A 243 -11.33 -9.67 2.77
C PHE A 243 -11.52 -11.14 2.43
N ARG A 244 -11.03 -12.07 3.27
CA ARG A 244 -11.16 -13.50 2.98
C ARG A 244 -12.63 -13.91 2.96
N ASP A 245 -13.36 -13.54 4.00
CA ASP A 245 -14.78 -13.83 4.15
C ASP A 245 -15.59 -13.13 3.05
N PHE A 246 -15.26 -11.88 2.70
CA PHE A 246 -15.88 -11.15 1.60
C PHE A 246 -15.67 -11.88 0.27
N ILE A 247 -14.43 -12.28 -0.03
CA ILE A 247 -14.10 -13.01 -1.26
C ILE A 247 -14.89 -14.32 -1.32
N ASP A 248 -15.01 -15.07 -0.21
CA ASP A 248 -15.83 -16.31 -0.15
C ASP A 248 -17.30 -16.09 -0.53
N THR A 249 -17.85 -14.89 -0.34
CA THR A 249 -19.23 -14.60 -0.77
C THR A 249 -19.36 -14.41 -2.28
N VAL A 250 -18.30 -13.97 -2.97
CA VAL A 250 -18.35 -13.57 -4.39
C VAL A 250 -17.68 -14.56 -5.34
N VAL A 251 -16.85 -15.49 -4.86
CA VAL A 251 -16.24 -16.55 -5.66
C VAL A 251 -16.65 -17.95 -5.20
N CYS A 252 -16.36 -18.99 -6.00
CA CYS A 252 -16.52 -20.38 -5.58
C CYS A 252 -15.28 -20.91 -4.84
N ASP A 253 -14.10 -20.47 -5.27
CA ASP A 253 -12.81 -20.90 -4.74
C ASP A 253 -11.81 -19.75 -4.88
N GLN A 254 -11.16 -19.35 -3.78
CA GLN A 254 -10.19 -18.25 -3.77
C GLN A 254 -8.81 -18.65 -4.31
N ASP A 255 -8.52 -19.95 -4.39
CA ASP A 255 -7.22 -20.48 -4.82
C ASP A 255 -7.22 -20.85 -6.32
N HIS A 256 -8.38 -20.81 -6.95
CA HIS A 256 -8.58 -21.13 -8.36
C HIS A 256 -8.57 -19.87 -9.25
N GLU A 257 -7.75 -19.89 -10.31
CA GLU A 257 -7.54 -18.74 -11.20
C GLU A 257 -8.84 -18.29 -11.86
N GLU A 258 -9.62 -19.20 -12.45
CA GLU A 258 -10.84 -18.83 -13.19
C GLU A 258 -11.86 -18.09 -12.32
N CYS A 259 -11.92 -18.43 -11.03
CA CYS A 259 -12.80 -17.77 -10.08
C CYS A 259 -12.32 -16.35 -9.77
N MET A 260 -11.05 -16.19 -9.41
CA MET A 260 -10.47 -14.89 -9.05
C MET A 260 -10.29 -13.95 -10.24
N PHE A 261 -10.22 -14.49 -11.45
CA PHE A 261 -10.16 -13.74 -12.72
C PHE A 261 -11.55 -13.49 -13.31
N ARG A 262 -12.62 -13.86 -12.59
CA ARG A 262 -14.03 -13.67 -13.00
C ARG A 262 -14.40 -14.36 -14.33
N LYS A 263 -13.70 -15.44 -14.68
CA LYS A 263 -13.97 -16.30 -15.86
C LYS A 263 -14.92 -17.47 -15.52
N CYS A 264 -15.11 -17.77 -14.24
CA CYS A 264 -15.97 -18.86 -13.79
C CYS A 264 -17.46 -18.50 -13.93
N LEU A 265 -18.18 -19.26 -14.76
CA LEU A 265 -19.63 -19.09 -15.01
C LEU A 265 -20.51 -19.31 -13.76
N ARG A 266 -20.00 -19.97 -12.72
CA ARG A 266 -20.76 -20.24 -11.48
C ARG A 266 -20.74 -19.08 -10.49
N CYS A 267 -19.72 -18.24 -10.53
CA CYS A 267 -19.58 -17.12 -9.59
C CYS A 267 -19.54 -15.74 -10.25
N CYS A 268 -19.65 -15.65 -11.57
CA CYS A 268 -19.68 -14.37 -12.26
C CYS A 268 -20.87 -13.49 -11.86
N SER A 269 -22.03 -14.07 -11.48
CA SER A 269 -23.22 -13.31 -11.01
C SER A 269 -23.36 -13.20 -9.49
N LYS A 270 -22.54 -13.92 -8.71
CA LYS A 270 -22.72 -14.03 -7.25
C LYS A 270 -22.70 -12.68 -6.54
N PHE A 271 -21.94 -11.72 -7.06
CA PHE A 271 -21.86 -10.40 -6.46
C PHE A 271 -23.21 -9.69 -6.56
N GLU A 272 -23.76 -9.65 -7.77
CA GLU A 272 -25.04 -9.03 -8.11
C GLU A 272 -26.19 -9.72 -7.34
N ASP A 273 -26.13 -11.04 -7.21
CA ASP A 273 -27.13 -11.83 -6.48
C ASP A 273 -27.07 -11.58 -4.95
N THR A 274 -25.88 -11.33 -4.39
CA THR A 274 -25.65 -11.21 -2.94
C THR A 274 -25.77 -9.76 -2.44
N TYR A 275 -25.30 -8.79 -3.22
CA TYR A 275 -25.18 -7.39 -2.83
C TYR A 275 -26.22 -6.50 -3.52
N CYS A 276 -27.47 -6.97 -3.57
CA CYS A 276 -28.61 -6.23 -4.10
C CYS A 276 -29.54 -5.80 -2.95
N PHE A 277 -29.66 -4.49 -2.70
CA PHE A 277 -30.47 -3.94 -1.61
C PHE A 277 -31.48 -2.90 -2.13
N PRO A 278 -32.50 -3.32 -2.91
CA PRO A 278 -33.42 -2.39 -3.56
C PRO A 278 -34.19 -1.52 -2.56
N GLU A 279 -34.53 -2.05 -1.39
CA GLU A 279 -35.22 -1.30 -0.32
C GLU A 279 -34.38 -0.16 0.28
N LYS A 280 -33.06 -0.17 0.08
CA LYS A 280 -32.12 0.83 0.61
C LYS A 280 -31.33 1.53 -0.48
N ALA A 281 -31.70 1.34 -1.75
CA ALA A 281 -30.95 1.84 -2.90
C ALA A 281 -30.72 3.35 -2.82
N ASP A 282 -31.77 4.12 -2.49
CA ASP A 282 -31.77 5.58 -2.45
C ASP A 282 -31.24 6.17 -1.13
N VAL A 283 -30.73 5.35 -0.22
CA VAL A 283 -30.17 5.85 1.05
C VAL A 283 -28.88 6.60 0.75
N GLU A 284 -28.84 7.88 1.11
CA GLU A 284 -27.60 8.68 1.02
C GLU A 284 -26.53 8.13 1.98
N VAL A 285 -25.36 7.88 1.42
CA VAL A 285 -24.17 7.40 2.13
C VAL A 285 -22.97 8.26 1.79
N GLU A 286 -22.02 8.28 2.72
CA GLU A 286 -20.77 9.01 2.58
C GLU A 286 -19.62 8.00 2.67
N TRP A 287 -18.76 7.97 1.66
CA TRP A 287 -17.56 7.14 1.68
C TRP A 287 -16.34 7.88 1.16
N ILE A 288 -15.16 7.38 1.53
CA ILE A 288 -13.88 7.93 1.11
C ILE A 288 -13.18 6.88 0.26
N GLN A 289 -12.50 7.32 -0.78
CA GLN A 289 -11.60 6.46 -1.56
C GLN A 289 -10.35 7.20 -2.01
N TRP A 290 -9.29 6.45 -2.30
CA TRP A 290 -8.07 7.00 -2.90
C TRP A 290 -8.22 7.06 -4.41
N ALA A 291 -7.96 8.23 -4.99
CA ALA A 291 -7.89 8.45 -6.44
C ALA A 291 -6.58 9.15 -6.81
N SER A 292 -6.16 9.00 -8.07
CA SER A 292 -5.02 9.72 -8.61
C SER A 292 -5.53 11.00 -9.28
N VAL A 293 -5.30 12.15 -8.66
CA VAL A 293 -5.68 13.47 -9.19
C VAL A 293 -4.40 14.21 -9.53
N GLU A 294 -4.21 14.59 -10.79
CA GLU A 294 -3.00 15.28 -11.28
C GLU A 294 -1.70 14.53 -10.90
N GLY A 295 -1.70 13.20 -11.02
CA GLY A 295 -0.55 12.36 -10.68
C GLY A 295 -0.27 12.20 -9.18
N ARG A 296 -1.14 12.73 -8.30
CA ARG A 296 -1.03 12.58 -6.85
C ARG A 296 -2.17 11.74 -6.27
N ALA A 297 -1.82 10.77 -5.43
CA ALA A 297 -2.79 9.99 -4.69
C ALA A 297 -3.45 10.84 -3.60
N THR A 298 -4.76 11.08 -3.73
CA THR A 298 -5.54 11.93 -2.83
C THR A 298 -6.78 11.17 -2.35
N LYS A 299 -7.17 11.38 -1.10
CA LYS A 299 -8.45 10.89 -0.57
C LYS A 299 -9.57 11.79 -1.07
N MET A 300 -10.52 11.21 -1.78
CA MET A 300 -11.74 11.88 -2.21
C MET A 300 -12.90 11.42 -1.34
N LEU A 301 -13.71 12.38 -0.92
CA LEU A 301 -14.97 12.14 -0.24
C LEU A 301 -16.09 12.15 -1.28
N THR A 302 -16.89 11.09 -1.31
CA THR A 302 -18.06 10.97 -2.18
C THR A 302 -19.31 10.87 -1.32
N CYS A 303 -20.30 11.67 -1.64
CA CYS A 303 -21.63 11.64 -1.03
C CYS A 303 -22.64 11.32 -2.13
N ASP A 304 -23.21 10.12 -2.09
CA ASP A 304 -24.15 9.63 -3.10
C ASP A 304 -25.03 8.52 -2.50
N THR A 305 -25.86 7.88 -3.30
CA THR A 305 -26.73 6.79 -2.88
C THR A 305 -25.96 5.49 -2.57
N LEU A 306 -26.55 4.62 -1.75
CA LEU A 306 -26.01 3.30 -1.47
C LEU A 306 -25.84 2.47 -2.75
N GLN A 307 -26.76 2.60 -3.70
CA GLN A 307 -26.67 1.92 -4.99
C GLN A 307 -25.40 2.33 -5.76
N THR A 308 -25.08 3.63 -5.78
CA THR A 308 -23.84 4.13 -6.40
C THR A 308 -22.60 3.55 -5.72
N CYS A 309 -22.59 3.48 -4.38
CA CYS A 309 -21.50 2.88 -3.60
C CYS A 309 -21.29 1.39 -3.93
N ILE A 310 -22.37 0.63 -4.13
CA ILE A 310 -22.32 -0.78 -4.52
C ILE A 310 -21.81 -0.94 -5.96
N SER A 311 -22.27 -0.11 -6.89
CA SER A 311 -21.78 -0.10 -8.27
C SER A 311 -20.28 0.20 -8.34
N GLU A 312 -19.79 1.13 -7.53
CA GLU A 312 -18.34 1.41 -7.41
C GLU A 312 -17.58 0.19 -6.87
N LEU A 313 -18.12 -0.52 -5.87
CA LEU A 313 -17.52 -1.76 -5.39
C LEU A 313 -17.50 -2.84 -6.47
N GLN A 314 -18.56 -2.96 -7.27
CA GLN A 314 -18.66 -3.89 -8.39
C GLN A 314 -17.60 -3.60 -9.47
N GLU A 315 -17.40 -2.32 -9.79
CA GLU A 315 -16.40 -1.87 -10.77
C GLU A 315 -14.97 -2.18 -10.31
N GLN A 316 -14.67 -1.98 -9.02
CA GLN A 316 -13.35 -2.25 -8.46
C GLN A 316 -13.09 -3.74 -8.18
N LEU A 317 -14.13 -4.56 -8.13
CA LEU A 317 -14.06 -5.97 -7.73
C LEU A 317 -13.11 -6.81 -8.60
N PRO A 318 -13.15 -6.78 -9.94
CA PRO A 318 -12.28 -7.61 -10.78
C PRO A 318 -10.79 -7.32 -10.52
N ALA A 319 -10.41 -6.04 -10.47
CA ALA A 319 -9.04 -5.63 -10.21
C ALA A 319 -8.57 -6.05 -8.81
N PHE A 320 -9.45 -5.91 -7.80
CA PHE A 320 -9.17 -6.34 -6.43
C PHE A 320 -8.94 -7.86 -6.33
N LEU A 321 -9.79 -8.68 -6.96
CA LEU A 321 -9.67 -10.14 -6.92
C LEU A 321 -8.38 -10.61 -7.60
N ILE A 322 -8.12 -10.15 -8.83
CA ILE A 322 -6.89 -10.49 -9.56
C ILE A 322 -5.66 -10.08 -8.74
N HIS A 323 -5.64 -8.85 -8.23
CA HIS A 323 -4.53 -8.35 -7.43
C HIS A 323 -4.30 -9.18 -6.16
N THR A 324 -5.38 -9.55 -5.47
CA THR A 324 -5.31 -10.40 -4.26
C THR A 324 -4.77 -11.80 -4.57
N PHE A 325 -5.20 -12.40 -5.68
CA PHE A 325 -4.73 -13.70 -6.13
C PHE A 325 -3.23 -13.65 -6.48
N ILE A 326 -2.81 -12.69 -7.30
CA ILE A 326 -1.41 -12.54 -7.72
C ILE A 326 -0.51 -12.28 -6.49
N LYS A 327 -0.93 -11.41 -5.57
CA LYS A 327 -0.23 -11.18 -4.29
C LYS A 327 0.02 -12.50 -3.56
N ARG A 328 -1.01 -13.32 -3.39
CA ARG A 328 -0.91 -14.60 -2.67
C ARG A 328 0.01 -15.58 -3.40
N LYS A 329 -0.16 -15.76 -4.72
CA LYS A 329 0.67 -16.67 -5.52
C LYS A 329 2.14 -16.26 -5.53
N GLN A 330 2.45 -14.98 -5.68
CA GLN A 330 3.84 -14.51 -5.69
C GLN A 330 4.50 -14.56 -4.32
N SER A 331 3.77 -14.24 -3.26
CA SER A 331 4.28 -14.40 -1.89
C SER A 331 4.57 -15.88 -1.57
N ALA A 332 3.65 -16.79 -1.92
CA ALA A 332 3.87 -18.22 -1.75
C ALA A 332 5.07 -18.73 -2.58
N HIS A 333 5.23 -18.23 -3.81
CA HIS A 333 6.38 -18.56 -4.65
C HIS A 333 7.70 -18.09 -4.03
N PHE A 334 7.75 -16.86 -3.49
CA PHE A 334 8.94 -16.35 -2.79
C PHE A 334 9.34 -17.23 -1.60
N GLU A 335 8.40 -17.62 -0.76
CA GLU A 335 8.68 -18.55 0.36
C GLU A 335 9.15 -19.92 -0.13
N ALA A 336 8.56 -20.44 -1.22
CA ALA A 336 8.96 -21.71 -1.81
C ALA A 336 10.38 -21.66 -2.40
N GLU A 337 10.76 -20.58 -3.08
CA GLU A 337 12.12 -20.38 -3.60
C GLU A 337 13.12 -20.24 -2.44
N LYS A 338 12.81 -19.46 -1.41
CA LYS A 338 13.66 -19.37 -0.20
C LYS A 338 13.87 -20.71 0.48
N ALA A 339 12.86 -21.58 0.50
CA ALA A 339 12.98 -22.91 1.05
C ALA A 339 13.90 -23.83 0.23
N LYS A 340 14.05 -23.58 -1.08
CA LYS A 340 14.97 -24.29 -1.99
C LYS A 340 16.40 -23.72 -1.97
N ALA A 341 16.57 -22.51 -1.44
CA ALA A 341 17.85 -21.80 -1.44
C ALA A 341 18.98 -22.63 -0.81
N ASN A 342 20.12 -22.64 -1.49
CA ASN A 342 21.34 -23.35 -1.12
C ASN A 342 22.55 -22.72 -1.85
N GLY A 343 23.75 -23.26 -1.65
CA GLY A 343 24.97 -22.70 -2.26
C GLY A 343 24.96 -22.64 -3.80
N GLN A 344 24.12 -23.43 -4.48
CA GLN A 344 23.96 -23.42 -5.95
C GLN A 344 22.75 -22.60 -6.44
N HIS A 345 21.77 -22.38 -5.57
CA HIS A 345 20.52 -21.65 -5.87
C HIS A 345 20.30 -20.53 -4.86
N VAL A 346 20.45 -19.28 -5.31
CA VAL A 346 20.31 -18.10 -4.45
C VAL A 346 19.02 -17.36 -4.78
N VAL A 347 18.32 -16.92 -3.75
CA VAL A 347 17.14 -16.04 -3.90
C VAL A 347 17.54 -14.64 -3.44
N LEU A 348 17.51 -13.67 -4.36
CA LEU A 348 17.96 -12.30 -4.10
C LEU A 348 16.78 -11.33 -4.20
N GLN A 349 16.36 -10.80 -3.05
CA GLN A 349 15.41 -9.69 -3.00
C GLN A 349 16.17 -8.36 -3.13
N VAL A 350 15.74 -7.46 -4.00
CA VAL A 350 16.35 -6.12 -4.18
C VAL A 350 15.30 -5.01 -4.16
N ASP A 351 15.70 -3.84 -3.65
CA ASP A 351 14.88 -2.62 -3.65
C ASP A 351 15.74 -1.36 -3.47
N PHE A 352 15.20 -0.20 -3.86
CA PHE A 352 15.75 1.10 -3.51
C PHE A 352 15.18 1.60 -2.19
N ALA A 353 16.05 1.84 -1.22
CA ALA A 353 15.66 2.61 -0.06
C ALA A 353 15.57 4.11 -0.44
N GLU A 354 14.65 4.84 0.19
CA GLU A 354 14.52 6.29 0.02
C GLU A 354 15.89 6.99 0.13
N ASN A 355 16.18 7.99 -0.71
CA ASN A 355 17.45 8.69 -0.63
C ASN A 355 17.69 9.28 0.76
N TYR A 356 18.91 9.14 1.26
CA TYR A 356 19.30 9.70 2.55
C TYR A 356 19.82 11.12 2.37
N ALA A 357 19.10 12.10 2.92
CA ALA A 357 19.61 13.46 3.07
C ALA A 357 20.63 13.52 4.21
N ILE A 358 21.86 13.94 3.88
CA ILE A 358 22.92 14.19 4.85
C ILE A 358 22.64 15.51 5.55
N ILE A 359 22.23 15.44 6.81
CA ILE A 359 21.92 16.60 7.66
C ILE A 359 22.95 16.65 8.79
N GLN A 360 23.70 17.74 8.86
CA GLN A 360 24.74 17.93 9.87
C GLN A 360 24.16 18.29 11.26
N GLN A 361 24.90 17.95 12.31
CA GLN A 361 24.57 18.46 13.64
C GLN A 361 24.95 19.94 13.74
N ASN A 362 24.07 20.77 14.32
CA ASN A 362 24.23 22.22 14.41
C ASN A 362 24.35 22.92 13.04
N GLU A 363 23.64 22.40 12.03
CA GLU A 363 23.58 23.00 10.70
C GLU A 363 23.02 24.43 10.77
N ILE A 364 23.67 25.35 10.04
CA ILE A 364 23.25 26.75 9.92
C ILE A 364 21.96 26.85 9.09
N GLN A 365 21.20 27.94 9.28
CA GLN A 365 19.91 28.13 8.60
C GLN A 365 19.99 28.04 7.07
N SER A 366 21.08 28.51 6.46
CA SER A 366 21.27 28.44 5.00
C SER A 366 21.51 27.00 4.49
N GLY A 367 22.09 26.12 5.31
CA GLY A 367 22.28 24.70 4.96
C GLY A 367 21.00 23.88 5.03
N HIS A 368 19.96 24.38 5.69
CA HIS A 368 18.71 23.66 5.91
C HIS A 368 17.89 23.38 4.63
N TRP A 369 18.15 24.09 3.53
CA TRP A 369 17.32 24.06 2.33
C TRP A 369 17.86 23.19 1.21
N ASN A 370 19.13 22.78 1.28
CA ASN A 370 19.76 21.94 0.27
C ASN A 370 20.68 20.93 0.95
N HIS A 371 20.22 19.69 1.05
CA HIS A 371 21.00 18.61 1.64
C HIS A 371 21.56 17.72 0.55
N GLU A 372 22.83 17.37 0.68
CA GLU A 372 23.44 16.32 -0.12
C GLU A 372 22.65 15.02 0.07
N GLN A 373 22.31 14.35 -1.02
CA GLN A 373 21.54 13.11 -0.99
C GLN A 373 22.41 11.92 -1.36
N VAL A 374 22.07 10.77 -0.80
CA VAL A 374 22.75 9.51 -1.07
C VAL A 374 21.73 8.46 -1.44
N THR A 375 21.96 7.78 -2.57
CA THR A 375 21.17 6.62 -3.00
C THR A 375 21.63 5.39 -2.24
N ILE A 376 20.67 4.59 -1.78
CA ILE A 376 20.93 3.34 -1.09
C ILE A 376 20.13 2.23 -1.76
N PHE A 377 20.82 1.36 -2.48
CA PHE A 377 20.25 0.17 -3.09
C PHE A 377 20.49 -1.03 -2.17
N THR A 378 19.43 -1.74 -1.83
CA THR A 378 19.44 -2.79 -0.82
C THR A 378 19.20 -4.16 -1.44
N GLY A 379 19.92 -5.17 -0.95
CA GLY A 379 19.80 -6.55 -1.40
C GLY A 379 19.78 -7.52 -0.22
N CYS A 380 18.95 -8.55 -0.30
CA CYS A 380 18.89 -9.63 0.67
C CYS A 380 18.97 -10.96 -0.08
N ALA A 381 20.13 -11.62 0.00
CA ALA A 381 20.39 -12.90 -0.65
C ALA A 381 20.22 -14.05 0.35
N HIS A 382 19.26 -14.93 0.09
CA HIS A 382 19.12 -16.22 0.77
C HIS A 382 20.01 -17.24 0.08
N VAL A 383 21.05 -17.71 0.78
CA VAL A 383 22.08 -18.63 0.25
C VAL A 383 21.99 -20.04 0.83
N GLY A 384 21.03 -20.29 1.72
CA GLY A 384 20.84 -21.58 2.39
C GLY A 384 19.77 -21.52 3.47
N LYS A 385 19.50 -22.65 4.14
CA LYS A 385 18.55 -22.70 5.26
C LYS A 385 18.99 -21.79 6.41
N GLY A 386 18.42 -20.59 6.45
CA GLY A 386 18.68 -19.59 7.49
C GLY A 386 19.94 -18.75 7.28
N ASP A 387 20.71 -19.00 6.22
CA ASP A 387 21.88 -18.20 5.89
C ASP A 387 21.50 -17.10 4.89
N VAL A 388 21.75 -15.85 5.29
CA VAL A 388 21.28 -14.65 4.61
C VAL A 388 22.43 -13.66 4.52
N LYS A 389 22.75 -13.22 3.30
CA LYS A 389 23.68 -12.13 3.05
C LYS A 389 22.92 -10.85 2.75
N SER A 390 23.20 -9.82 3.53
CA SER A 390 22.60 -8.50 3.35
C SER A 390 23.57 -7.58 2.62
N TYR A 391 23.07 -6.83 1.66
CA TYR A 391 23.82 -5.90 0.82
C TYR A 391 23.25 -4.50 0.92
N ALA A 392 24.12 -3.51 0.99
CA ALA A 392 23.76 -2.11 0.82
C ALA A 392 24.78 -1.42 -0.09
N ILE A 393 24.37 -1.16 -1.32
CA ILE A 393 25.13 -0.33 -2.25
C ILE A 393 24.78 1.13 -1.97
N VAL A 394 25.82 1.94 -1.79
CA VAL A 394 25.74 3.37 -1.53
C VAL A 394 26.33 4.09 -2.74
N SER A 395 25.60 5.07 -3.26
CA SER A 395 26.02 5.81 -4.45
C SER A 395 25.60 7.28 -4.40
N ASP A 396 26.35 8.12 -5.08
CA ASP A 396 26.02 9.51 -5.45
C ASP A 396 25.20 9.61 -6.75
N GLU A 397 24.91 8.49 -7.42
CA GLU A 397 23.94 8.43 -8.52
C GLU A 397 22.51 8.55 -7.97
N LEU A 398 21.85 9.68 -8.20
CA LEU A 398 20.50 9.96 -7.71
C LEU A 398 19.39 9.45 -8.64
N VAL A 399 19.72 9.10 -9.89
CA VAL A 399 18.77 8.58 -10.86
C VAL A 399 18.60 7.07 -10.67
N HIS A 400 17.45 6.67 -10.15
CA HIS A 400 17.09 5.25 -9.96
C HIS A 400 16.61 4.63 -11.28
N GLY A 401 17.50 4.58 -12.27
CA GLY A 401 17.20 4.11 -13.63
C GLY A 401 17.84 2.78 -13.99
N LYS A 402 17.66 2.39 -15.25
CA LYS A 402 18.18 1.14 -15.85
C LYS A 402 19.70 0.95 -15.68
N TYR A 403 20.49 2.00 -15.82
CA TYR A 403 21.96 1.94 -15.72
C TYR A 403 22.40 1.66 -14.28
N ALA A 404 21.83 2.39 -13.31
CA ALA A 404 22.12 2.18 -11.90
C ALA A 404 21.77 0.76 -11.46
N VAL A 405 20.58 0.26 -11.82
CA VAL A 405 20.16 -1.10 -11.50
C VAL A 405 21.11 -2.14 -12.10
N ALA A 406 21.49 -2.00 -13.37
CA ALA A 406 22.42 -2.92 -14.02
C ALA A 406 23.78 -2.97 -13.32
N THR A 407 24.38 -1.80 -13.06
CA THR A 407 25.69 -1.68 -12.38
C THR A 407 25.63 -2.21 -10.94
N PHE A 408 24.57 -1.90 -10.20
CA PHE A 408 24.44 -2.31 -8.80
C PHE A 408 24.22 -3.82 -8.67
N VAL A 409 23.40 -4.41 -9.54
CA VAL A 409 23.20 -5.86 -9.57
C VAL A 409 24.50 -6.57 -9.93
N ASP A 410 25.25 -6.11 -10.93
CA ASP A 410 26.55 -6.69 -11.31
C ASP A 410 27.52 -6.83 -10.12
N HIS A 411 27.63 -5.79 -9.29
CA HIS A 411 28.46 -5.82 -8.08
C HIS A 411 28.00 -6.86 -7.04
N ILE A 412 26.69 -6.95 -6.80
CA ILE A 412 26.14 -7.96 -5.89
C ILE A 412 26.42 -9.37 -6.43
N ILE A 413 26.29 -9.58 -7.74
CA ILE A 413 26.54 -10.89 -8.35
C ILE A 413 28.01 -11.29 -8.28
N LYS A 414 28.94 -10.35 -8.50
CA LYS A 414 30.38 -10.59 -8.34
C LYS A 414 30.73 -11.03 -6.91
N ASP A 415 30.25 -10.31 -5.89
CA ASP A 415 30.46 -10.69 -4.49
C ASP A 415 29.80 -12.04 -4.14
N LEU A 416 28.59 -12.30 -4.65
CA LEU A 416 27.92 -13.59 -4.47
C LEU A 416 28.68 -14.74 -5.12
N LYS A 417 29.32 -14.52 -6.28
CA LYS A 417 30.16 -15.54 -6.94
C LYS A 417 31.41 -15.86 -6.15
N GLU A 418 32.08 -14.85 -5.61
CA GLU A 418 33.26 -15.06 -4.76
C GLU A 418 32.91 -15.84 -3.50
N SER A 419 31.77 -15.50 -2.91
CA SER A 419 31.35 -16.04 -1.61
C SER A 419 30.50 -17.31 -1.71
N CYS A 420 29.98 -17.64 -2.90
CA CYS A 420 29.29 -18.89 -3.25
C CYS A 420 29.77 -19.40 -4.62
N PRO A 421 30.97 -20.02 -4.70
CA PRO A 421 31.58 -20.41 -5.98
C PRO A 421 30.77 -21.39 -6.82
N GLU A 422 29.90 -22.21 -6.19
CA GLU A 422 29.04 -23.17 -6.88
C GLU A 422 27.72 -22.57 -7.39
N LEU A 423 27.52 -21.25 -7.30
CA LEU A 423 26.29 -20.58 -7.72
C LEU A 423 26.00 -20.82 -9.21
N LYS A 424 24.89 -21.53 -9.49
CA LYS A 424 24.42 -21.86 -10.84
C LYS A 424 23.14 -21.14 -11.23
N THR A 425 22.28 -20.85 -10.25
CA THR A 425 20.95 -20.29 -10.49
C THR A 425 20.65 -19.18 -9.51
N ILE A 426 20.02 -18.11 -9.99
CA ILE A 426 19.55 -17.01 -9.14
C ILE A 426 18.09 -16.66 -9.46
N SER A 427 17.29 -16.52 -8.40
CA SER A 427 15.90 -16.05 -8.48
C SER A 427 15.82 -14.66 -7.86
N PHE A 428 15.66 -13.63 -8.69
CA PHE A 428 15.49 -12.25 -8.25
C PHE A 428 14.04 -11.97 -7.83
N PHE A 429 13.88 -11.14 -6.81
CA PHE A 429 12.59 -10.62 -6.36
C PHE A 429 12.67 -9.11 -6.15
N SER A 430 11.81 -8.35 -6.81
CA SER A 430 11.73 -6.89 -6.64
C SER A 430 10.28 -6.40 -6.62
N ASP A 431 10.10 -5.12 -6.35
CA ASP A 431 8.84 -4.46 -6.64
C ASP A 431 8.63 -4.29 -8.16
N GLY A 432 7.41 -3.96 -8.55
CA GLY A 432 7.02 -3.78 -9.95
C GLY A 432 7.26 -2.37 -10.49
N ALA A 433 8.16 -1.56 -9.92
CA ALA A 433 8.38 -0.19 -10.37
C ALA A 433 8.94 -0.16 -11.81
N ALA A 434 8.17 0.41 -12.74
CA ALA A 434 8.51 0.42 -14.16
C ALA A 434 9.77 1.24 -14.50
N SER A 435 10.02 2.35 -13.78
CA SER A 435 11.22 3.17 -13.96
C SER A 435 12.51 2.48 -13.50
N GLN A 436 12.39 1.49 -12.60
CA GLN A 436 13.52 0.86 -11.93
C GLN A 436 13.73 -0.57 -12.45
N PHE A 437 12.81 -1.49 -12.13
CA PHE A 437 13.01 -2.91 -12.37
C PHE A 437 12.18 -3.45 -13.54
N LYS A 438 10.91 -3.05 -13.62
CA LYS A 438 9.93 -3.71 -14.49
C LYS A 438 9.93 -3.10 -15.90
N GLN A 439 11.06 -3.25 -16.60
CA GLN A 439 11.33 -2.65 -17.91
C GLN A 439 12.14 -3.56 -18.84
N ARG A 440 11.99 -3.34 -20.15
CA ARG A 440 12.61 -4.15 -21.23
C ARG A 440 14.13 -4.30 -21.11
N PHE A 441 14.83 -3.26 -20.66
CA PHE A 441 16.29 -3.23 -20.56
C PHE A 441 16.81 -4.19 -19.48
N LEU A 442 16.06 -4.31 -18.37
CA LEU A 442 16.37 -5.29 -17.35
C LEU A 442 16.16 -6.70 -17.88
N PHE A 443 15.07 -6.93 -18.63
CA PHE A 443 14.77 -8.26 -19.18
C PHE A 443 15.86 -8.70 -20.17
N GLU A 444 16.32 -7.76 -21.01
CA GLU A 444 17.42 -8.02 -21.93
C GLU A 444 18.71 -8.35 -21.17
N ASN A 445 19.05 -7.57 -20.14
CA ASN A 445 20.22 -7.83 -19.31
C ASN A 445 20.22 -9.23 -18.71
N LEU A 446 19.06 -9.75 -18.29
CA LEU A 446 18.96 -11.10 -17.74
C LEU A 446 19.44 -12.16 -18.73
N THR A 447 19.20 -11.96 -20.02
CA THR A 447 19.55 -12.96 -21.05
C THR A 447 21.05 -13.18 -21.20
N TYR A 448 21.88 -12.25 -20.71
CA TYR A 448 23.33 -12.37 -20.74
C TYR A 448 23.94 -12.92 -19.45
N PHE A 449 23.17 -13.15 -18.39
CA PHE A 449 23.71 -13.68 -17.12
C PHE A 449 24.45 -15.01 -17.30
N LYS A 450 24.04 -15.80 -18.29
CA LYS A 450 24.69 -17.06 -18.62
C LYS A 450 26.07 -16.86 -19.22
N GLU A 451 26.25 -15.84 -20.05
CA GLU A 451 27.52 -15.48 -20.67
C GLU A 451 28.45 -14.76 -19.67
N ASP A 452 27.92 -13.76 -18.97
CA ASP A 452 28.68 -12.88 -18.08
C ASP A 452 29.12 -13.59 -16.79
N TYR A 453 28.27 -14.44 -16.22
CA TYR A 453 28.51 -15.05 -14.91
C TYR A 453 28.39 -16.58 -14.88
N ASN A 454 28.02 -17.22 -15.99
CA ASN A 454 27.64 -18.64 -16.00
C ASN A 454 26.53 -18.97 -14.97
N ILE A 455 25.54 -18.08 -14.84
CA ILE A 455 24.36 -18.23 -13.96
C ILE A 455 23.09 -18.22 -14.81
N ASN A 456 22.13 -19.08 -14.50
CA ASN A 456 20.77 -18.97 -15.02
C ASN A 456 19.95 -18.04 -14.11
N ALA A 457 19.36 -16.99 -14.69
CA ALA A 457 18.62 -15.99 -13.93
C ALA A 457 17.11 -16.06 -14.21
N THR A 458 16.33 -15.84 -13.16
CA THR A 458 14.89 -15.57 -13.23
C THR A 458 14.58 -14.32 -12.45
N TRP A 459 13.59 -13.54 -12.88
CA TRP A 459 13.17 -12.33 -12.18
C TRP A 459 11.68 -12.35 -11.91
N ASN A 460 11.35 -12.23 -10.63
CA ASN A 460 10.00 -12.25 -10.12
C ASN A 460 9.66 -10.88 -9.52
N PHE A 461 8.41 -10.47 -9.70
CA PHE A 461 7.88 -9.22 -9.20
C PHE A 461 6.79 -9.51 -8.17
N PHE A 462 6.87 -8.85 -7.02
CA PHE A 462 5.75 -8.82 -6.10
C PHE A 462 4.58 -8.02 -6.70
N ALA A 463 3.36 -8.34 -6.27
CA ALA A 463 2.20 -7.54 -6.62
C ALA A 463 2.37 -6.10 -6.14
N THR A 464 1.84 -5.13 -6.89
CA THR A 464 1.96 -3.69 -6.60
C THR A 464 1.63 -3.36 -5.13
N SER A 465 2.53 -2.64 -4.47
CA SER A 465 2.46 -2.28 -3.04
C SER A 465 2.62 -3.44 -2.03
N HIS A 466 3.00 -4.65 -2.48
CA HIS A 466 3.22 -5.82 -1.60
C HIS A 466 4.64 -6.39 -1.66
N GLY A 467 5.60 -5.67 -2.25
CA GLY A 467 7.01 -6.09 -2.34
C GLY A 467 7.91 -5.68 -1.16
N LYS A 468 7.33 -5.03 -0.15
CA LYS A 468 8.06 -4.56 1.02
C LYS A 468 8.52 -5.72 1.89
N GLY A 469 9.73 -5.65 2.42
CA GLY A 469 10.30 -6.77 3.17
C GLY A 469 11.62 -6.49 3.85
N THR A 470 12.49 -7.50 3.89
CA THR A 470 13.78 -7.43 4.62
C THR A 470 14.71 -6.32 4.07
N VAL A 471 14.64 -6.05 2.77
CA VAL A 471 15.39 -5.00 2.07
C VAL A 471 15.14 -3.59 2.62
N ASP A 472 13.89 -3.26 2.98
CA ASP A 472 13.54 -2.00 3.66
C ASP A 472 14.27 -1.86 5.01
N GLY A 473 14.36 -2.96 5.76
CA GLY A 473 15.01 -3.03 7.06
C GLY A 473 16.51 -2.82 6.98
N ILE A 474 17.17 -3.34 5.94
CA ILE A 474 18.60 -3.13 5.65
C ILE A 474 18.87 -1.64 5.44
N GLY A 475 18.08 -0.99 4.57
CA GLY A 475 18.20 0.45 4.31
C GLY A 475 17.97 1.28 5.57
N GLY A 476 16.94 0.96 6.36
CA GLY A 476 16.67 1.61 7.64
C GLY A 476 17.80 1.45 8.66
N HIS A 477 18.43 0.26 8.70
CA HIS A 477 19.55 -0.05 9.59
C HIS A 477 20.79 0.77 9.24
N VAL A 478 21.21 0.76 7.96
CA VAL A 478 22.38 1.51 7.47
C VAL A 478 22.22 3.01 7.74
N LYS A 479 21.06 3.59 7.36
CA LYS A 479 20.74 5.01 7.64
C LYS A 479 20.82 5.34 9.12
N ARG A 480 20.37 4.45 10.00
CA ARG A 480 20.39 4.65 11.46
C ARG A 480 21.82 4.67 11.99
N MET A 481 22.67 3.76 11.53
CA MET A 481 24.05 3.64 12.00
C MET A 481 24.85 4.89 11.67
N VAL A 482 24.78 5.31 10.41
CA VAL A 482 25.45 6.53 9.96
C VAL A 482 24.91 7.75 10.71
N PHE A 483 23.59 7.90 10.81
CA PHE A 483 22.97 8.99 11.56
C PHE A 483 23.38 9.01 13.04
N SER A 484 23.52 7.85 13.67
CA SER A 484 23.99 7.75 15.05
C SER A 484 25.43 8.22 15.20
N SER A 485 26.29 7.95 14.22
CA SER A 485 27.68 8.41 14.22
C SER A 485 27.79 9.91 14.01
N MET A 486 27.00 10.45 13.07
CA MET A 486 26.91 11.91 12.85
C MET A 486 26.49 12.65 14.11
N LYS A 487 25.52 12.10 14.86
CA LYS A 487 25.08 12.66 16.15
C LYS A 487 26.13 12.63 17.27
N THR A 488 27.13 11.76 17.15
CA THR A 488 28.24 11.68 18.09
C THR A 488 29.45 12.49 17.62
N GLY A 489 29.33 13.24 16.52
CA GLY A 489 30.36 14.14 16.01
C GLY A 489 31.15 13.61 14.81
N THR A 490 30.80 12.46 14.23
CA THR A 490 31.44 11.98 13.00
C THR A 490 31.04 12.87 11.81
N PHE A 491 32.02 13.45 11.14
CA PHE A 491 31.78 14.28 9.95
C PHE A 491 31.59 13.38 8.72
N ILE A 492 30.44 13.52 8.05
CA ILE A 492 30.04 12.75 6.87
C ILE A 492 29.33 13.71 5.94
N ASN A 493 29.85 13.91 4.73
CA ASN A 493 29.39 14.95 3.82
C ASN A 493 29.19 14.47 2.38
N ASP A 494 29.49 13.21 2.08
CA ASP A 494 29.32 12.62 0.76
C ASP A 494 28.95 11.12 0.85
N ALA A 495 28.58 10.52 -0.28
CA ALA A 495 28.21 9.11 -0.36
C ALA A 495 29.37 8.16 0.00
N LYS A 496 30.62 8.54 -0.29
CA LYS A 496 31.81 7.74 -0.02
C LYS A 496 32.10 7.62 1.48
N SER A 497 32.10 8.75 2.19
CA SER A 497 32.23 8.82 3.65
C SER A 497 31.04 8.17 4.35
N PHE A 498 29.83 8.29 3.80
CA PHE A 498 28.65 7.56 4.28
C PHE A 498 28.88 6.04 4.22
N ALA A 499 29.32 5.53 3.06
CA ALA A 499 29.58 4.11 2.86
C ALA A 499 30.68 3.61 3.79
N ALA A 500 31.80 4.33 3.88
CA ALA A 500 32.92 3.97 4.74
C ALA A 500 32.50 3.86 6.22
N GLU A 501 31.70 4.82 6.72
CA GLU A 501 31.20 4.76 8.09
C GLU A 501 30.18 3.63 8.29
N ALA A 502 29.31 3.37 7.32
CA ALA A 502 28.38 2.26 7.35
C ALA A 502 29.12 0.90 7.40
N SER A 503 30.11 0.68 6.52
CA SER A 503 30.94 -0.54 6.51
C SER A 503 31.70 -0.71 7.82
N ARG A 504 32.27 0.38 8.37
CA ARG A 504 33.03 0.34 9.62
C ARG A 504 32.19 -0.12 10.81
N ARG A 505 30.91 0.25 10.82
CA ARG A 505 30.02 -0.06 11.95
C ARG A 505 29.20 -1.33 11.77
N SER A 506 28.93 -1.73 10.53
CA SER A 506 28.08 -2.88 10.21
C SER A 506 28.91 -4.01 9.63
N THR A 507 29.20 -5.02 10.46
CA THR A 507 29.88 -6.24 9.99
C THR A 507 28.91 -7.27 9.39
N ALA A 508 27.60 -7.10 9.61
CA ALA A 508 26.57 -8.04 9.15
C ALA A 508 26.01 -7.73 7.75
N ILE A 509 26.28 -6.53 7.22
CA ILE A 509 25.82 -6.07 5.91
C ILE A 509 27.05 -5.76 5.08
N SER A 510 27.15 -6.35 3.89
CA SER A 510 28.16 -5.99 2.91
C SER A 510 27.80 -4.63 2.31
N VAL A 511 28.56 -3.61 2.69
CA VAL A 511 28.34 -2.23 2.24
C VAL A 511 29.40 -1.89 1.20
N MET A 512 28.94 -1.53 0.00
CA MET A 512 29.78 -1.18 -1.15
C MET A 512 29.50 0.26 -1.58
N PHE A 513 30.55 1.01 -1.90
CA PHE A 513 30.42 2.33 -2.52
C PHE A 513 30.62 2.21 -4.02
N ILE A 514 29.64 2.67 -4.80
CA ILE A 514 29.72 2.71 -6.27
C ILE A 514 29.50 4.17 -6.70
N PRO A 515 30.52 4.84 -7.28
CA PRO A 515 30.38 6.23 -7.69
C PRO A 515 29.49 6.37 -8.94
N ALA A 516 28.85 7.52 -9.10
CA ALA A 516 28.05 7.85 -10.28
C ALA A 516 28.89 7.77 -11.57
N GLN A 517 30.19 8.07 -11.49
CA GLN A 517 31.11 7.91 -12.62
C GLN A 517 31.16 6.47 -13.14
N GLU A 518 31.11 5.46 -12.27
CA GLU A 518 31.13 4.06 -12.70
C GLU A 518 29.80 3.66 -13.38
N VAL A 519 28.69 4.25 -12.94
CA VAL A 519 27.41 4.09 -13.64
C VAL A 519 27.47 4.73 -15.03
N GLU A 520 28.13 5.89 -15.15
CA GLU A 520 28.38 6.57 -16.44
C GLU A 520 29.26 5.74 -17.37
N ASP A 521 30.37 5.21 -16.86
CA ASP A 521 31.35 4.42 -17.62
C ASP A 521 30.71 3.16 -18.22
N ASN A 522 29.74 2.56 -17.52
CA ASN A 522 29.00 1.40 -18.00
C ASN A 522 27.94 1.72 -19.06
N LYS A 523 27.55 2.99 -19.25
CA LYS A 523 26.44 3.36 -20.16
C LYS A 523 26.70 2.93 -21.59
N THR A 524 27.90 3.18 -22.12
CA THR A 524 28.22 2.87 -23.52
C THR A 524 28.07 1.38 -23.82
N MET A 525 28.55 0.51 -22.93
CA MET A 525 28.41 -0.95 -23.08
C MET A 525 26.94 -1.39 -22.96
N LEU A 526 26.21 -0.83 -21.98
CA LEU A 526 24.79 -1.15 -21.78
C LEU A 526 23.91 -0.66 -22.93
N ASP A 527 24.18 0.51 -23.50
CA ASP A 527 23.44 1.01 -24.66
C ASP A 527 23.67 0.15 -25.91
N ALA A 528 24.90 -0.33 -26.11
CA ALA A 528 25.16 -1.31 -27.16
C ALA A 528 24.36 -2.61 -26.93
N ARG A 529 24.30 -3.11 -25.68
CA ARG A 529 23.46 -4.27 -25.32
C ARG A 529 21.97 -4.01 -25.54
N TRP A 530 21.52 -2.78 -25.33
CA TRP A 530 20.10 -2.40 -25.41
C TRP A 530 19.64 -1.89 -26.77
N THR A 531 20.50 -2.01 -27.77
CA THR A 531 20.17 -1.66 -29.14
C THR A 531 19.03 -2.56 -29.65
N ASP A 532 18.00 -1.93 -30.21
CA ASP A 532 16.81 -2.57 -30.80
C ASP A 532 16.01 -3.50 -29.85
N VAL A 533 16.10 -3.28 -28.53
CA VAL A 533 15.31 -4.05 -27.56
C VAL A 533 13.84 -3.69 -27.62
N LYS A 534 13.02 -4.69 -27.92
CA LYS A 534 11.55 -4.60 -28.00
C LYS A 534 10.92 -4.55 -26.61
N CYS A 535 9.82 -3.81 -26.49
CA CYS A 535 9.01 -3.83 -25.28
C CYS A 535 8.24 -5.14 -25.19
N LEU A 536 8.32 -5.81 -24.04
CA LEU A 536 7.50 -6.99 -23.76
C LEU A 536 6.02 -6.58 -23.65
N PRO A 537 5.10 -7.16 -24.42
CA PRO A 537 3.69 -6.81 -24.36
C PRO A 537 3.12 -7.20 -22.99
N ASN A 538 2.17 -6.41 -22.47
CA ASN A 538 1.56 -6.65 -21.16
C ASN A 538 2.58 -6.72 -20.00
N THR A 539 3.66 -5.91 -20.07
CA THR A 539 4.70 -5.87 -19.03
C THR A 539 4.09 -5.62 -17.65
N LEU A 540 3.14 -4.69 -17.51
CA LEU A 540 2.58 -4.30 -16.21
C LEU A 540 1.87 -5.45 -15.46
N ILE A 541 1.24 -6.39 -16.16
CA ILE A 541 0.53 -7.53 -15.55
C ILE A 541 1.42 -8.79 -15.43
N THR A 542 2.62 -8.76 -16.00
CA THR A 542 3.61 -9.83 -15.92
C THR A 542 4.29 -9.80 -14.55
N HIS A 543 4.42 -10.94 -13.87
CA HIS A 543 5.11 -10.98 -12.56
C HIS A 543 6.26 -11.97 -12.49
N THR A 544 6.50 -12.75 -13.55
CA THR A 544 7.64 -13.66 -13.62
C THR A 544 8.22 -13.65 -15.02
N ILE A 545 9.54 -13.55 -15.11
CA ILE A 545 10.33 -13.57 -16.33
C ILE A 545 11.48 -14.54 -16.15
N GLU A 546 11.67 -15.41 -17.12
CA GLU A 546 12.69 -16.44 -17.10
C GLU A 546 13.44 -16.45 -18.42
N VAL A 547 14.76 -16.55 -18.34
CA VAL A 547 15.63 -16.62 -19.52
C VAL A 547 15.52 -18.01 -20.13
N VAL A 548 15.19 -18.07 -21.41
CA VAL A 548 15.24 -19.31 -22.20
C VAL A 548 16.62 -19.42 -22.84
N GLU A 549 17.01 -18.37 -23.55
CA GLU A 549 18.31 -18.22 -24.19
C GLU A 549 18.61 -16.73 -24.42
N LYS A 550 19.74 -16.42 -25.04
CA LYS A 550 20.14 -15.04 -25.32
C LYS A 550 19.06 -14.33 -26.15
N HIS A 551 18.65 -13.12 -25.74
CA HIS A 551 17.55 -12.35 -26.34
C HIS A 551 16.14 -12.97 -26.25
N VAL A 552 15.96 -14.12 -25.59
CA VAL A 552 14.67 -14.82 -25.56
C VAL A 552 14.25 -15.10 -24.12
N VAL A 553 13.09 -14.59 -23.76
CA VAL A 553 12.51 -14.76 -22.43
C VAL A 553 11.15 -15.43 -22.51
N ARG A 554 10.82 -16.18 -21.47
CA ARG A 554 9.44 -16.61 -21.20
C ARG A 554 8.89 -15.86 -20.01
N TYR A 555 7.60 -15.56 -20.03
CA TYR A 555 6.96 -14.72 -19.03
C TYR A 555 5.53 -15.14 -18.75
N ALA A 556 5.05 -14.84 -17.55
CA ALA A 556 3.70 -15.17 -17.09
C ALA A 556 3.16 -14.13 -16.11
N ASN A 557 1.83 -14.13 -15.93
CA ASN A 557 1.16 -13.26 -14.96
C ASN A 557 1.58 -13.58 -13.52
N TYR A 558 1.98 -14.82 -13.22
CA TYR A 558 2.53 -15.25 -11.95
C TYR A 558 3.36 -16.53 -12.12
N ALA A 559 4.29 -16.79 -11.20
CA ALA A 559 5.31 -17.84 -11.34
C ALA A 559 4.79 -19.29 -11.42
N THR A 560 3.66 -19.58 -10.78
CA THR A 560 3.07 -20.93 -10.77
C THR A 560 2.02 -21.13 -11.88
N SER A 561 1.98 -20.22 -12.85
CA SER A 561 1.02 -20.30 -13.97
C SER A 561 1.42 -21.38 -14.96
N ASN A 562 0.43 -22.05 -15.54
CA ASN A 562 0.64 -22.99 -16.64
C ASN A 562 0.68 -22.30 -18.02
N SER A 563 0.51 -20.98 -18.07
CA SER A 563 0.31 -20.21 -19.31
C SER A 563 1.47 -19.26 -19.61
N TYR A 564 2.69 -19.79 -19.66
CA TYR A 564 3.86 -19.02 -20.08
C TYR A 564 3.79 -18.66 -21.55
N LYS A 565 4.19 -17.43 -21.87
CA LYS A 565 4.39 -16.94 -23.23
C LYS A 565 5.88 -16.74 -23.46
N GLN A 566 6.35 -16.92 -24.69
CA GLN A 566 7.75 -16.66 -25.07
C GLN A 566 7.81 -15.40 -25.92
N PHE A 567 8.88 -14.62 -25.76
CA PHE A 567 9.09 -13.38 -26.49
C PHE A 567 10.57 -13.19 -26.82
N VAL A 568 10.83 -12.67 -28.02
CA VAL A 568 12.16 -12.32 -28.52
C VAL A 568 12.37 -10.83 -28.32
N LEU A 569 13.31 -10.46 -27.45
CA LEU A 569 13.62 -9.09 -27.08
C LEU A 569 14.45 -8.37 -28.15
N SER A 570 15.34 -9.08 -28.86
CA SER A 570 16.17 -8.53 -29.93
C SER A 570 16.37 -9.54 -31.06
N GLU A 571 16.37 -9.06 -32.32
CA GLU A 571 16.45 -9.89 -33.53
C GLU A 571 17.86 -10.41 -33.85
N ASN A 572 18.87 -10.06 -33.06
CA ASN A 572 20.22 -10.61 -33.19
C ASN A 572 20.33 -12.08 -32.71
N ALA A 573 19.21 -12.72 -32.37
CA ALA A 573 19.12 -14.14 -32.05
C ALA A 573 19.56 -14.98 -33.27
N THR A 574 20.70 -15.64 -33.14
CA THR A 574 21.23 -16.55 -34.18
C THR A 574 20.20 -17.65 -34.44
N GLN A 575 19.64 -17.65 -35.65
CA GLN A 575 18.61 -18.59 -36.09
C GLN A 575 19.09 -20.04 -35.95
N THR A 576 18.44 -20.82 -35.09
CA THR A 576 18.30 -22.27 -35.28
C THR A 576 16.97 -22.76 -34.73
N ILE A 577 15.90 -22.65 -35.53
CA ILE A 577 14.73 -23.53 -35.40
C ILE A 577 14.33 -24.02 -36.81
N PRO A 578 14.11 -25.33 -37.02
CA PRO A 578 13.71 -25.87 -38.31
C PRO A 578 12.32 -25.39 -38.72
N SER A 579 12.20 -25.09 -40.01
CA SER A 579 10.99 -24.70 -40.71
C SER A 579 9.92 -25.81 -40.70
N THR A 580 8.66 -25.43 -40.47
CA THR A 580 7.50 -25.95 -41.21
C THR A 580 6.27 -25.09 -40.91
N GLY A 581 5.66 -24.55 -41.96
CA GLY A 581 4.41 -23.78 -41.89
C GLY A 581 4.43 -22.54 -42.78
N SER A 582 4.12 -22.71 -44.07
CA SER A 582 4.08 -21.69 -45.10
C SER A 582 3.14 -20.51 -44.75
N PHE A 583 3.68 -19.28 -44.78
CA PHE A 583 2.89 -18.05 -44.88
C PHE A 583 2.74 -17.66 -46.35
N THR A 584 1.51 -17.69 -46.85
CA THR A 584 1.12 -17.01 -48.08
C THR A 584 0.96 -15.51 -47.80
N SER A 585 1.75 -14.70 -48.49
CA SER A 585 1.67 -13.24 -48.50
C SER A 585 0.45 -12.77 -49.29
N GLN A 586 -0.45 -12.03 -48.64
CA GLN A 586 -1.34 -11.09 -49.32
C GLN A 586 -0.99 -9.67 -48.87
N GLN A 587 -0.61 -8.83 -49.83
CA GLN A 587 -0.48 -7.39 -49.66
C GLN A 587 -1.89 -6.78 -49.50
N GLN A 588 -2.12 -6.03 -48.43
CA GLN A 588 -3.25 -5.10 -48.29
C GLN A 588 -2.73 -3.72 -47.89
N SER A 589 -3.36 -2.69 -48.45
CA SER A 589 -3.03 -1.27 -48.40
C SER A 589 -3.05 -0.65 -47.01
N ASP A 590 -2.08 0.23 -46.72
CA ASP A 590 -1.74 0.82 -45.42
C ASP A 590 -2.72 1.84 -44.79
N ASP A 591 -3.91 2.08 -45.34
CA ASP A 591 -4.80 3.16 -44.85
C ASP A 591 -5.84 2.76 -43.78
N GLU A 592 -5.91 1.48 -43.37
CA GLU A 592 -6.87 1.00 -42.34
C GLU A 592 -6.23 0.14 -41.24
N ARG A 593 -4.94 0.35 -40.91
CA ARG A 593 -4.35 -0.32 -39.74
C ARG A 593 -4.75 0.38 -38.43
N PRO A 594 -5.15 -0.35 -37.38
CA PRO A 594 -5.48 0.25 -36.09
C PRO A 594 -4.24 0.96 -35.51
N THR A 595 -4.46 2.13 -34.89
CA THR A 595 -3.40 2.94 -34.26
C THR A 595 -2.68 2.14 -33.18
N GLN A 596 -1.35 2.18 -33.16
CA GLN A 596 -0.49 1.49 -32.19
C GLN A 596 0.45 2.46 -31.48
N CYS A 597 0.99 2.03 -30.34
CA CYS A 597 2.04 2.79 -29.63
C CYS A 597 3.25 3.02 -30.56
N GLY A 598 3.72 4.27 -30.64
CA GLY A 598 4.78 4.70 -31.55
C GLY A 598 4.30 5.29 -32.88
N ASP A 599 3.00 5.22 -33.20
CA ASP A 599 2.45 5.89 -34.38
C ASP A 599 2.38 7.42 -34.20
N PHE A 600 2.58 8.15 -35.30
CA PHE A 600 2.34 9.59 -35.35
C PHE A 600 0.94 9.84 -35.91
N VAL A 601 0.15 10.65 -35.21
CA VAL A 601 -1.25 10.89 -35.55
C VAL A 601 -1.59 12.38 -35.63
N LEU A 602 -2.57 12.72 -36.46
CA LEU A 602 -3.17 14.03 -36.52
C LEU A 602 -4.50 14.02 -35.73
N VAL A 603 -4.56 14.78 -34.64
CA VAL A 603 -5.70 14.84 -33.71
C VAL A 603 -6.45 16.16 -33.87
N GLU A 604 -7.78 16.13 -33.82
CA GLU A 604 -8.65 17.32 -33.89
C GLU A 604 -9.46 17.53 -32.60
N TYR A 605 -9.34 18.73 -32.02
CA TYR A 605 -10.14 19.15 -30.87
C TYR A 605 -11.20 20.17 -31.27
N VAL A 606 -12.42 19.97 -30.79
CA VAL A 606 -13.51 20.93 -30.90
C VAL A 606 -13.52 21.81 -29.64
N GLY A 607 -13.45 23.14 -29.80
CA GLY A 607 -13.40 24.06 -28.66
C GLY A 607 -14.72 24.13 -27.88
N ALA A 608 -14.64 24.19 -26.54
CA ALA A 608 -15.80 24.21 -25.63
C ALA A 608 -16.72 25.44 -25.77
N ASN A 609 -16.27 26.52 -26.44
CA ASN A 609 -17.04 27.73 -26.66
C ASN A 609 -17.07 28.11 -28.15
N LYS A 610 -18.23 27.88 -28.79
CA LYS A 610 -18.62 28.14 -30.20
C LYS A 610 -18.36 26.99 -31.19
N VAL A 611 -19.46 26.53 -31.80
CA VAL A 611 -19.68 25.38 -32.72
C VAL A 611 -18.92 25.48 -34.07
N SER A 612 -17.82 26.22 -34.20
CA SER A 612 -17.20 26.44 -35.53
C SER A 612 -15.68 26.58 -35.60
N LYS A 613 -14.92 26.23 -34.55
CA LYS A 613 -13.45 26.16 -34.66
C LYS A 613 -12.91 24.84 -34.12
N SER A 614 -12.46 24.00 -35.04
CA SER A 614 -11.67 22.81 -34.74
C SER A 614 -10.18 23.12 -34.87
N HIS A 615 -9.36 22.55 -33.98
CA HIS A 615 -7.92 22.75 -33.95
C HIS A 615 -7.19 21.41 -34.14
N LYS A 616 -6.29 21.33 -35.12
CA LYS A 616 -5.53 20.12 -35.45
C LYS A 616 -4.13 20.15 -34.84
N PHE A 617 -3.72 19.04 -34.23
CA PHE A 617 -2.43 18.87 -33.58
C PHE A 617 -1.76 17.58 -34.05
N VAL A 618 -0.44 17.62 -34.24
CA VAL A 618 0.37 16.41 -34.45
C VAL A 618 0.72 15.85 -33.09
N ALA A 619 0.57 14.54 -32.91
CA ALA A 619 0.90 13.88 -31.65
C ALA A 619 1.56 12.52 -31.90
N LEU A 620 2.42 12.11 -30.97
CA LEU A 620 2.99 10.78 -30.91
C LEU A 620 2.16 9.94 -29.94
N VAL A 621 1.76 8.74 -30.33
CA VAL A 621 1.08 7.80 -29.43
C VAL A 621 2.10 7.18 -28.49
N THR A 622 2.00 7.46 -27.19
CA THR A 622 3.04 7.14 -26.21
C THR A 622 2.74 5.95 -25.29
N GLU A 623 1.49 5.52 -25.19
CA GLU A 623 1.07 4.34 -24.40
C GLU A 623 0.03 3.48 -25.14
N GLU A 624 -0.42 2.38 -24.52
CA GLU A 624 -1.39 1.45 -25.11
C GLU A 624 -2.74 2.14 -25.45
N VAL A 625 -3.25 1.81 -26.63
CA VAL A 625 -4.56 2.23 -27.14
C VAL A 625 -5.64 1.44 -26.42
N HIS A 626 -6.43 2.11 -25.59
CA HIS A 626 -7.60 1.51 -24.92
C HIS A 626 -8.77 1.43 -25.92
N ASP A 627 -9.86 0.73 -25.59
CA ASP A 627 -10.97 0.52 -26.53
C ASP A 627 -11.56 1.83 -27.08
N THR A 628 -11.60 2.90 -26.27
CA THR A 628 -12.16 4.22 -26.61
C THR A 628 -11.17 5.39 -26.62
N GLU A 629 -9.99 5.24 -26.01
CA GLU A 629 -9.05 6.34 -25.74
C GLU A 629 -7.60 5.99 -26.09
N ILE A 630 -6.81 7.00 -26.48
CA ILE A 630 -5.39 6.90 -26.76
C ILE A 630 -4.60 7.95 -25.97
N TYR A 631 -3.42 7.55 -25.48
CA TYR A 631 -2.49 8.45 -24.81
C TYR A 631 -1.51 9.01 -25.83
N VAL A 632 -1.46 10.34 -25.91
CA VAL A 632 -0.60 11.01 -26.88
C VAL A 632 0.24 12.11 -26.24
N THR A 633 1.43 12.31 -26.80
CA THR A 633 2.29 13.47 -26.55
C THR A 633 2.19 14.41 -27.75
N HIS A 634 1.64 15.61 -27.53
CA HIS A 634 1.51 16.61 -28.58
C HIS A 634 2.87 17.16 -29.01
N LEU A 635 3.06 17.25 -30.33
CA LEU A 635 4.25 17.82 -30.93
C LEU A 635 4.00 19.27 -31.38
N HIS A 636 4.99 20.12 -31.16
CA HIS A 636 4.95 21.53 -31.52
C HIS A 636 5.71 21.80 -32.81
N LYS A 637 5.05 22.47 -33.75
CA LYS A 637 5.67 22.95 -34.99
C LYS A 637 6.79 23.95 -34.67
N SER A 638 8.01 23.62 -35.08
CA SER A 638 9.22 24.41 -34.83
C SER A 638 9.69 25.21 -36.06
N ASP A 639 9.15 24.92 -37.25
CA ASP A 639 9.50 25.61 -38.49
C ASP A 639 8.32 26.43 -39.06
N LYS A 640 8.57 27.30 -40.04
CA LYS A 640 7.49 28.02 -40.74
C LYS A 640 6.78 27.15 -41.79
N GLN A 641 7.49 26.17 -42.35
CA GLN A 641 7.02 25.33 -43.46
C GLN A 641 6.11 24.17 -43.00
N GLY A 642 6.12 23.79 -41.72
CA GLY A 642 5.23 22.76 -41.15
C GLY A 642 5.77 21.35 -41.28
N LYS A 643 7.07 21.19 -41.46
CA LYS A 643 7.74 19.90 -41.59
C LYS A 643 8.47 19.47 -40.32
N VAL A 644 8.80 20.41 -39.42
CA VAL A 644 9.64 20.14 -38.24
C VAL A 644 8.83 20.29 -36.96
N PHE A 645 8.85 19.26 -36.13
CA PHE A 645 8.10 19.17 -34.88
C PHE A 645 9.00 18.76 -33.71
N VAL A 646 8.71 19.27 -32.50
CA VAL A 646 9.49 19.02 -31.29
C VAL A 646 8.55 18.62 -30.16
N ALA A 647 8.92 17.59 -29.38
CA ALA A 647 8.24 17.23 -28.14
C ALA A 647 8.67 18.22 -27.04
N LYS A 648 7.72 18.75 -26.26
CA LYS A 648 8.04 19.63 -25.13
C LYS A 648 8.55 18.80 -23.95
N ASP A 649 9.38 19.41 -23.10
CA ASP A 649 9.87 18.85 -21.83
C ASP A 649 8.77 18.22 -20.97
N LEU A 650 9.13 17.11 -20.31
CA LEU A 650 8.34 16.13 -19.53
C LEU A 650 7.51 16.66 -18.35
N THR A 651 7.32 17.98 -18.21
CA THR A 651 6.50 18.58 -17.14
C THR A 651 5.16 19.11 -17.61
N ASP A 652 4.85 19.06 -18.91
CA ASP A 652 3.58 19.56 -19.47
C ASP A 652 2.87 18.48 -20.34
N LYS A 653 1.88 17.83 -19.71
CA LYS A 653 0.65 17.21 -20.29
C LYS A 653 0.81 16.01 -21.24
N TYR A 654 0.56 14.82 -20.69
CA TYR A 654 -0.08 13.72 -21.42
C TYR A 654 -1.51 14.13 -21.78
N GLY A 655 -1.90 14.00 -23.05
CA GLY A 655 -3.28 14.19 -23.49
C GLY A 655 -3.96 12.84 -23.68
N VAL A 656 -5.07 12.61 -22.98
CA VAL A 656 -5.99 11.51 -23.34
C VAL A 656 -6.87 12.01 -24.47
N VAL A 657 -6.94 11.24 -25.55
CA VAL A 657 -7.66 11.59 -26.78
C VAL A 657 -8.59 10.46 -27.13
N ALA A 658 -9.85 10.75 -27.43
CA ALA A 658 -10.78 9.72 -27.90
C ALA A 658 -10.43 9.29 -29.33
N LYS A 659 -10.58 8.01 -29.68
CA LYS A 659 -10.19 7.48 -31.01
C LYS A 659 -10.84 8.23 -32.18
N ASP A 660 -12.08 8.69 -32.00
CA ASP A 660 -12.84 9.46 -33.00
C ASP A 660 -12.24 10.86 -33.28
N GLN A 661 -11.35 11.35 -32.42
CA GLN A 661 -10.61 12.60 -32.60
C GLN A 661 -9.34 12.42 -33.45
N VAL A 662 -8.94 11.19 -33.78
CA VAL A 662 -7.82 10.90 -34.69
C VAL A 662 -8.30 10.99 -36.13
N ILE A 663 -7.78 11.97 -36.87
CA ILE A 663 -8.15 12.19 -38.27
C ILE A 663 -7.32 11.31 -39.21
N LYS A 664 -6.02 11.16 -38.93
CA LYS A 664 -5.09 10.50 -39.87
C LYS A 664 -3.84 9.97 -39.16
N LEU A 665 -3.35 8.81 -39.62
CA LEU A 665 -1.99 8.34 -39.39
C LEU A 665 -1.00 9.11 -40.27
N LEU A 666 0.10 9.54 -39.67
CA LEU A 666 1.17 10.28 -40.33
C LEU A 666 2.33 9.32 -40.64
N PRO A 667 3.06 9.54 -41.74
CA PRO A 667 4.24 8.74 -42.05
C PRO A 667 5.33 8.93 -40.99
N LEU A 668 6.16 7.91 -40.80
CA LEU A 668 7.28 7.96 -39.84
C LEU A 668 8.23 9.14 -40.19
N PRO A 669 8.45 10.09 -39.25
CA PRO A 669 9.37 11.18 -39.45
C PRO A 669 10.82 10.71 -39.27
N SER A 670 11.77 11.38 -39.93
CA SER A 670 13.19 11.25 -39.58
C SER A 670 13.51 12.14 -38.37
N MET A 671 14.40 11.69 -37.49
CA MET A 671 14.82 12.46 -36.32
C MET A 671 16.22 13.03 -36.55
N ASP A 672 16.42 14.31 -36.27
CA ASP A 672 17.75 14.92 -36.35
C ASP A 672 18.53 14.82 -35.02
N ASN A 673 19.81 15.17 -35.05
CA ASN A 673 20.73 15.13 -33.89
C ASN A 673 20.33 16.11 -32.75
N ARG A 674 19.20 16.81 -32.86
CA ARG A 674 18.64 17.72 -31.86
C ARG A 674 17.23 17.30 -31.42
N GLU A 675 16.88 16.02 -31.62
CA GLU A 675 15.60 15.41 -31.23
C GLU A 675 14.37 16.08 -31.89
N ARG A 676 14.54 16.61 -33.11
CA ARG A 676 13.44 17.19 -33.88
C ARG A 676 12.93 16.19 -34.91
N TYR A 677 11.62 15.99 -34.93
CA TYR A 677 10.92 15.13 -35.90
C TYR A 677 10.68 15.89 -37.21
N ILE A 678 11.16 15.34 -38.33
CA ILE A 678 11.07 15.92 -39.66
C ILE A 678 10.20 15.03 -40.54
N PHE A 679 9.06 15.56 -40.98
CA PHE A 679 8.17 14.89 -41.94
C PHE A 679 8.55 15.28 -43.38
N SER A 680 8.49 14.31 -44.29
CA SER A 680 8.79 14.49 -45.72
C SER A 680 7.87 15.54 -46.38
N GLU A 681 6.61 15.57 -45.96
CA GLU A 681 5.57 16.50 -46.41
C GLU A 681 5.21 17.54 -45.34
N ALA A 682 4.77 18.71 -45.79
CA ALA A 682 4.35 19.79 -44.89
C ALA A 682 2.99 19.49 -44.26
N ILE A 683 2.94 19.42 -42.93
CA ILE A 683 1.70 19.20 -42.17
C ILE A 683 1.13 20.57 -41.79
N SER A 684 0.01 20.94 -42.40
CA SER A 684 -0.60 22.25 -42.20
C SER A 684 -1.35 22.32 -40.86
N ARG A 685 -0.83 23.13 -39.92
CA ARG A 685 -1.69 23.73 -38.89
C ARG A 685 -2.53 24.83 -39.55
N GLY A 686 -3.68 24.48 -40.11
CA GLY A 686 -4.59 25.46 -40.70
C GLY A 686 -5.45 26.15 -39.64
N LYS A 687 -5.24 27.46 -39.41
CA LYS A 687 -6.38 28.36 -39.17
C LYS A 687 -7.11 28.46 -40.50
N LEU A 688 -8.24 27.78 -40.66
CA LEU A 688 -9.20 28.11 -41.71
C LEU A 688 -10.05 29.29 -41.21
N THR A 689 -9.59 30.51 -41.47
CA THR A 689 -10.53 31.61 -41.73
C THR A 689 -10.90 31.52 -43.20
N ILE A 690 -12.15 31.21 -43.49
CA ILE A 690 -12.72 31.31 -44.84
C ILE A 690 -13.10 32.77 -45.08
N PRO A 691 -12.45 33.47 -46.03
CA PRO A 691 -13.17 34.41 -46.87
C PRO A 691 -13.00 33.96 -48.32
N GLN A 692 -14.05 33.38 -48.88
CA GLN A 692 -14.49 33.47 -50.28
C GLN A 692 -15.55 32.39 -50.52
N PHE A 693 -16.77 32.71 -50.11
CA PHE A 693 -17.99 32.12 -50.68
C PHE A 693 -18.52 33.16 -51.68
N LYS A 694 -18.03 33.10 -52.92
CA LYS A 694 -18.74 33.61 -54.09
C LYS A 694 -18.42 32.68 -55.26
N GLU A 695 -19.50 32.26 -55.91
CA GLU A 695 -19.56 31.43 -57.12
C GLU A 695 -19.19 29.95 -56.93
N PHE A 696 -20.14 29.19 -56.39
CA PHE A 696 -20.74 28.07 -57.12
C PHE A 696 -22.11 27.76 -56.48
N LEU A 697 -23.09 28.59 -56.81
CA LEU A 697 -24.48 28.14 -56.82
C LEU A 697 -24.63 27.33 -58.11
N ASN A 698 -24.79 26.02 -58.00
CA ASN A 698 -25.63 25.31 -58.95
C ASN A 698 -26.45 24.25 -58.24
N LEU A 699 -27.75 24.30 -58.56
CA LEU A 699 -28.87 23.55 -58.03
C LEU A 699 -28.61 22.04 -58.06
N ASN A 700 -28.92 21.32 -56.97
CA ASN A 700 -29.77 20.11 -56.98
C ASN A 700 -29.86 19.29 -55.68
N THR A 701 -29.26 19.71 -54.56
CA THR A 701 -29.27 18.87 -53.32
C THR A 701 -30.00 19.47 -52.11
N VAL A 702 -30.62 20.64 -52.25
CA VAL A 702 -31.40 21.28 -51.17
C VAL A 702 -32.88 20.84 -51.16
N THR A 703 -33.40 20.29 -52.26
CA THR A 703 -34.79 19.84 -52.36
C THR A 703 -35.03 18.46 -51.72
N ALA A 704 -34.00 17.64 -51.51
CA ALA A 704 -34.14 16.30 -50.92
C ALA A 704 -34.12 16.31 -49.37
N LEU A 705 -33.39 17.25 -48.75
CA LEU A 705 -33.25 17.30 -47.28
C LEU A 705 -34.35 18.10 -46.58
N ILE A 706 -35.10 18.93 -47.31
CA ILE A 706 -36.26 19.66 -46.76
C ILE A 706 -37.52 18.76 -46.76
N SER A 707 -37.68 17.84 -47.72
CA SER A 707 -38.80 16.87 -47.71
C SER A 707 -38.71 15.81 -46.60
N LEU A 708 -37.50 15.37 -46.22
CA LEU A 708 -37.31 14.37 -45.16
C LEU A 708 -37.46 14.95 -43.74
N LYS A 709 -37.24 16.25 -43.54
CA LYS A 709 -37.46 16.91 -42.24
C LYS A 709 -38.91 17.36 -42.01
N ILE A 710 -39.72 17.52 -43.06
CA ILE A 710 -41.14 17.86 -42.93
C ILE A 710 -42.02 16.61 -42.70
N GLN A 711 -41.63 15.41 -43.16
CA GLN A 711 -42.36 14.16 -42.87
C GLN A 711 -42.19 13.67 -41.41
N ASN A 712 -41.01 13.84 -40.80
CA ASN A 712 -40.81 13.38 -39.41
C ASN A 712 -41.44 14.30 -38.35
N TYR A 713 -41.65 15.59 -38.66
CA TYR A 713 -42.38 16.50 -37.76
C TYR A 713 -43.91 16.30 -37.80
N ALA A 714 -44.46 15.76 -38.89
CA ALA A 714 -45.89 15.43 -38.99
C ALA A 714 -46.26 14.17 -38.17
N PHE A 715 -45.36 13.18 -38.08
CA PHE A 715 -45.60 11.92 -37.35
C PHE A 715 -45.65 12.12 -35.81
N ILE A 716 -44.85 13.07 -35.28
CA ILE A 716 -44.78 13.36 -33.85
C ILE A 716 -46.00 14.16 -33.35
N ILE A 717 -46.69 14.92 -34.22
CA ILE A 717 -47.92 15.63 -33.84
C ILE A 717 -49.15 14.69 -33.88
N THR A 718 -49.12 13.59 -34.64
CA THR A 718 -50.27 12.65 -34.69
C THR A 718 -50.28 11.65 -33.53
N CYS A 719 -49.12 11.26 -32.98
CA CYS A 719 -49.06 10.33 -31.83
C CYS A 719 -49.40 10.99 -30.48
N ASN A 720 -49.18 12.30 -30.31
CA ASN A 720 -49.51 13.02 -29.07
C ASN A 720 -51.00 13.37 -28.90
N ASN A 721 -51.83 13.20 -29.94
CA ASN A 721 -53.29 13.44 -29.87
C ASN A 721 -54.13 12.18 -29.61
N ILE A 722 -53.53 11.00 -29.42
CA ILE A 722 -54.27 9.75 -29.18
C ILE A 722 -54.24 9.31 -27.69
N LEU A 723 -53.45 9.94 -26.82
CA LEU A 723 -53.35 9.54 -25.40
C LEU A 723 -53.99 10.50 -24.38
N HIS A 724 -54.74 11.54 -24.80
CA HIS A 724 -55.40 12.47 -23.89
C HIS A 724 -56.94 12.59 -24.04
N THR A 725 -57.60 11.58 -24.61
CA THR A 725 -59.06 11.41 -24.49
C THR A 725 -59.40 10.04 -23.90
N GLY A 726 -59.19 9.92 -22.59
CA GLY A 726 -59.57 8.76 -21.79
C GLY A 726 -59.47 9.07 -20.31
N PHE A 727 -60.61 9.47 -19.73
CA PHE A 727 -60.93 9.66 -18.30
C PHE A 727 -60.51 10.97 -17.61
N GLY A 728 -61.55 11.78 -17.32
CA GLY A 728 -61.72 12.52 -16.07
C GLY A 728 -61.20 13.94 -16.02
#